data_AF-A0A662TG12-F1
#
_entry.id   AF-A0A662TG12-F1
#
_cell.length_a   1.000
_cell.length_b   1.000
_cell.length_c   1.000
_cell.angle_alpha   90.00
_cell.angle_beta   90.00
_cell.angle_gamma   90.00
#
_symmetry.space_group_name_H-M   'P 1'
#
loop_
_entity.id
_entity.type
_entity.pdbx_description
1 polymer ?
#
loop_
_entity_poly.entity_id
_entity_poly.type
_entity_poly.pdbx_seq_one_letter_code
_entity_poly.pdbx_strand_id
1 'polypeptide(L)'
;LFRFLVSSATTLLGFYLLYQFHPGFAIILPPNDPIMLRKLLFYSSLYVALFYLVFVEVPQNLAPLPTPEKPHFWGAVSMAFHIAANSLRKRKIRTFLTLLTVILSVTAFIAFISVTPGLVTIRSLWARKTSAINPSVSTDITKYLSYEYRELYDELLGNPTMAYLYKSRPLPRASTVDDEGWVNLYILRTVDGKREYGIQGMIAITPSLERYIIPLDSIIVKGRLMQDQEKDCILISDEASQVLDVGVNDYVVLCDSLSRREIMKLKVVGIFSSNDMEGLYDTTGRAYRTYSYRVAEITGDRISWQLVPSKGSRIIIANYKGVFWLNLKLSRIAIPANTLSEAEEIANSLAEYLDLGVSLAYQGKSFLISQLTGYRITGMTSIVPIAICYLIIANSMLTSIYERRREFSIFSALGLNPSHIKYLLITEAILLGLAGGGVGYLAGLSLANIIVRGKLLFGLKINITPMWATTSLVLSMLLMILSVIYPAEKASLQVVPSLERKWRFKGNIKKTYTGDLPSRVEAYLINDFISFVRKRIEAAFPPYALYLRSNTRVEEIKKEGLHRIDLIIDAEIISEISSSAEFRIICEKEIEKRFYKLKLNIKPISIAGGRYKWLVYSVTDEIRKAILAWQAIYKSKKRRFPWLSTNH
;
A
#
# COMPACT_ATOMS: atom_id res chain seq x y z
N LEU A 1 -39.49 -30.23 9.06
CA LEU A 1 -38.71 -31.44 8.68
C LEU A 1 -38.03 -31.33 7.31
N PHE A 2 -38.75 -31.16 6.20
CA PHE A 2 -38.14 -31.09 4.85
C PHE A 2 -37.04 -30.03 4.70
N ARG A 3 -37.30 -28.78 5.15
CA ARG A 3 -36.29 -27.70 5.11
C ARG A 3 -35.05 -28.00 5.96
N PHE A 4 -35.21 -28.73 7.06
CA PHE A 4 -34.13 -29.13 7.95
C PHE A 4 -33.25 -30.22 7.31
N LEU A 5 -33.88 -31.21 6.67
CA LEU A 5 -33.17 -32.25 5.91
C LEU A 5 -32.39 -31.65 4.72
N VAL A 6 -33.01 -30.72 3.97
CA VAL A 6 -32.33 -30.02 2.87
C VAL A 6 -31.17 -29.16 3.39
N SER A 7 -31.35 -28.45 4.50
CA SER A 7 -30.26 -27.69 5.13
C SER A 7 -29.12 -28.60 5.59
N SER A 8 -29.43 -29.74 6.20
CA SER A 8 -28.43 -30.68 6.71
C SER A 8 -27.65 -31.34 5.57
N ALA A 9 -28.36 -31.75 4.50
CA ALA A 9 -27.74 -32.32 3.30
C ALA A 9 -26.85 -31.30 2.58
N THR A 10 -27.30 -30.04 2.46
CA THR A 10 -26.49 -28.98 1.84
C THR A 10 -25.28 -28.60 2.68
N THR A 11 -25.38 -28.61 4.01
CA THR A 11 -24.20 -28.44 4.88
C THR A 11 -23.23 -29.60 4.71
N LEU A 12 -23.67 -30.86 4.77
CA LEU A 12 -22.81 -32.03 4.59
C LEU A 12 -22.09 -32.02 3.23
N LEU A 13 -22.82 -31.66 2.17
CA LEU A 13 -22.25 -31.51 0.84
C LEU A 13 -21.24 -30.34 0.77
N GLY A 14 -21.50 -29.23 1.45
CA GLY A 14 -20.55 -28.12 1.61
C GLY A 14 -19.28 -28.53 2.35
N PHE A 15 -19.40 -29.28 3.45
CA PHE A 15 -18.26 -29.84 4.18
C PHE A 15 -17.44 -30.81 3.32
N TYR A 16 -18.10 -31.67 2.54
CA TYR A 16 -17.45 -32.57 1.60
C TYR A 16 -16.68 -31.83 0.50
N LEU A 17 -17.27 -30.79 -0.09
CA LEU A 17 -16.59 -29.93 -1.06
C LEU A 17 -15.39 -29.19 -0.44
N LEU A 18 -15.55 -28.64 0.76
CA LEU A 18 -14.45 -27.98 1.47
C LEU A 18 -13.31 -28.96 1.78
N TYR A 19 -13.62 -30.19 2.17
CA TYR A 19 -12.61 -31.24 2.39
C TYR A 19 -11.83 -31.57 1.11
N GLN A 20 -12.51 -31.64 -0.04
CA GLN A 20 -11.86 -31.99 -1.31
C GLN A 20 -11.03 -30.85 -1.92
N PHE A 21 -11.48 -29.61 -1.75
CA PHE A 21 -10.91 -28.45 -2.46
C PHE A 21 -10.07 -27.51 -1.58
N HIS A 22 -10.25 -27.53 -0.26
CA HIS A 22 -9.52 -26.69 0.68
C HIS A 22 -8.55 -27.53 1.55
N PRO A 23 -7.23 -27.54 1.27
CA PRO A 23 -6.28 -28.41 1.96
C PRO A 23 -6.12 -28.11 3.45
N GLY A 24 -6.39 -26.87 3.90
CA GLY A 24 -6.43 -26.55 5.33
C GLY A 24 -7.56 -27.24 6.10
N PHE A 25 -8.57 -27.77 5.41
CA PHE A 25 -9.69 -28.46 6.04
C PHE A 25 -9.31 -29.89 6.47
N ALA A 26 -8.37 -30.53 5.76
CA ALA A 26 -7.77 -31.80 6.14
C ALA A 26 -6.94 -31.71 7.45
N ILE A 27 -6.48 -30.50 7.81
CA ILE A 27 -5.80 -30.24 9.10
C ILE A 27 -6.82 -30.20 10.25
N ILE A 28 -8.00 -29.61 10.01
CA ILE A 28 -9.07 -29.47 11.01
C ILE A 28 -9.81 -30.81 11.23
N LEU A 29 -9.97 -31.59 10.15
CA LEU A 29 -10.60 -32.91 10.13
C LEU A 29 -9.67 -33.91 9.44
N PRO A 30 -8.65 -34.45 10.15
CA PRO A 30 -7.78 -35.47 9.61
C PRO A 30 -8.59 -36.75 9.31
N PRO A 31 -8.35 -37.44 8.18
CA PRO A 31 -9.09 -38.66 7.82
C PRO A 31 -8.96 -39.80 8.84
N ASN A 32 -7.90 -39.78 9.66
CA ASN A 32 -7.62 -40.80 10.68
C ASN A 32 -7.99 -40.36 12.10
N ASP A 33 -8.70 -39.24 12.28
CA ASP A 33 -9.11 -38.77 13.61
C ASP A 33 -10.34 -39.54 14.12
N PRO A 34 -10.26 -40.28 15.24
CA PRO A 34 -11.39 -41.05 15.78
C PRO A 34 -12.59 -40.17 16.21
N ILE A 35 -12.41 -38.84 16.33
CA ILE A 35 -13.46 -37.89 16.75
C ILE A 35 -13.97 -37.05 15.56
N MET A 36 -13.56 -37.37 14.33
CA MET A 36 -13.92 -36.63 13.11
C MET A 36 -15.43 -36.39 12.97
N LEU A 37 -16.25 -37.44 13.18
CA LEU A 37 -17.71 -37.35 13.05
C LEU A 37 -18.32 -36.34 14.05
N ARG A 38 -17.82 -36.32 15.29
CA ARG A 38 -18.29 -35.41 16.34
C ARG A 38 -17.87 -33.97 16.06
N LYS A 39 -16.64 -33.75 15.57
CA LYS A 39 -16.18 -32.43 15.12
C LYS A 39 -17.03 -31.92 13.95
N LEU A 40 -17.33 -32.77 12.98
CA LEU A 40 -18.14 -32.41 11.81
C LEU A 40 -19.59 -32.06 12.19
N LEU A 41 -20.20 -32.83 13.11
CA LEU A 41 -21.52 -32.51 13.68
C LEU A 41 -21.51 -31.20 14.48
N PHE A 42 -20.46 -30.95 15.26
CA PHE A 42 -20.31 -29.70 16.01
C PHE A 42 -20.21 -28.49 15.07
N TYR A 43 -19.30 -28.50 14.09
CA TYR A 43 -19.13 -27.39 13.16
C TYR A 43 -20.37 -27.16 12.26
N SER A 44 -21.06 -28.23 11.85
CA SER A 44 -22.30 -28.10 11.09
C SER A 44 -23.44 -27.52 11.94
N SER A 45 -23.57 -27.92 13.21
CA SER A 45 -24.56 -27.32 14.12
C SER A 45 -24.28 -25.83 14.40
N LEU A 46 -23.01 -25.46 14.58
CA LEU A 46 -22.59 -24.07 14.77
C LEU A 46 -22.91 -23.22 13.53
N TYR A 47 -22.64 -23.75 12.33
CA TYR A 47 -22.95 -23.07 11.07
C TYR A 47 -24.45 -22.85 10.89
N VAL A 48 -25.28 -23.87 11.19
CA VAL A 48 -26.74 -23.76 11.11
C VAL A 48 -27.28 -22.74 12.13
N ALA A 49 -26.77 -22.74 13.36
CA ALA A 49 -27.14 -21.77 14.38
C ALA A 49 -26.77 -20.34 13.97
N LEU A 50 -25.57 -20.14 13.44
CA LEU A 50 -25.08 -18.83 12.99
C LEU A 50 -25.84 -18.33 11.76
N PHE A 51 -26.15 -19.23 10.81
CA PHE A 51 -27.00 -18.93 9.66
C PHE A 51 -28.42 -18.53 10.08
N TYR A 52 -29.03 -19.28 11.00
CA TYR A 52 -30.35 -18.96 11.54
C TYR A 52 -30.35 -17.59 12.23
N LEU A 53 -29.34 -17.34 13.08
CA LEU A 53 -29.21 -16.09 13.80
C LEU A 53 -29.06 -14.90 12.83
N VAL A 54 -28.21 -14.99 11.82
CA VAL A 54 -27.93 -13.87 10.88
C VAL A 54 -29.06 -13.64 9.88
N PHE A 55 -29.68 -14.70 9.33
CA PHE A 55 -30.64 -14.58 8.23
C PHE A 55 -32.11 -14.67 8.64
N VAL A 56 -32.41 -15.19 9.82
CA VAL A 56 -33.79 -15.33 10.33
C VAL A 56 -33.98 -14.43 11.53
N GLU A 57 -33.11 -14.53 12.55
CA GLU A 57 -33.38 -13.94 13.86
C GLU A 57 -33.01 -12.45 13.96
N VAL A 58 -31.80 -12.07 13.51
CA VAL A 58 -31.37 -10.67 13.44
C VAL A 58 -32.33 -9.82 12.59
N PRO A 59 -32.77 -10.25 11.40
CA PRO A 59 -33.68 -9.45 10.60
C PRO A 59 -35.09 -9.34 11.21
N GLN A 60 -35.57 -10.37 11.94
CA GLN A 60 -36.91 -10.38 12.53
C GLN A 60 -36.98 -9.65 13.87
N ASN A 61 -35.94 -9.74 14.71
CA ASN A 61 -35.97 -9.23 16.09
C ASN A 61 -35.25 -7.89 16.27
N LEU A 62 -34.35 -7.48 15.36
CA LEU A 62 -33.65 -6.18 15.43
C LEU A 62 -34.22 -5.11 14.49
N ALA A 63 -35.36 -5.37 13.82
CA ALA A 63 -36.10 -4.36 13.08
C ALA A 63 -37.25 -3.81 13.95
N PRO A 64 -37.10 -2.63 14.60
CA PRO A 64 -38.20 -2.04 15.33
C PRO A 64 -39.27 -1.55 14.34
N LEU A 65 -40.53 -1.59 14.77
CA LEU A 65 -41.65 -0.97 14.06
C LEU A 65 -41.32 0.51 13.75
N PRO A 66 -41.69 1.02 12.57
CA PRO A 66 -41.36 2.38 12.17
C PRO A 66 -42.13 3.38 13.05
N THR A 67 -41.45 4.01 13.99
CA THR A 67 -41.95 5.24 14.62
C THR A 67 -41.68 6.44 13.70
N PRO A 68 -42.56 7.44 13.67
CA PRO A 68 -42.52 8.54 12.70
C PRO A 68 -41.38 9.55 12.90
N GLU A 69 -40.53 9.39 13.90
CA GLU A 69 -39.45 10.33 14.22
C GLU A 69 -38.08 9.71 13.95
N LYS A 70 -37.55 10.01 12.75
CA LYS A 70 -36.20 9.71 12.24
C LYS A 70 -35.83 8.20 12.23
N PRO A 71 -35.54 7.62 11.05
CA PRO A 71 -35.10 6.23 11.01
C PRO A 71 -33.77 6.08 11.78
N HIS A 72 -33.77 5.22 12.79
CA HIS A 72 -32.55 4.80 13.49
C HIS A 72 -31.57 4.22 12.45
N PHE A 73 -30.29 4.58 12.52
CA PHE A 73 -29.28 4.23 11.51
C PHE A 73 -29.31 2.73 11.14
N TRP A 74 -29.36 1.85 12.15
CA TRP A 74 -29.43 0.40 11.98
C TRP A 74 -30.73 -0.09 11.31
N GLY A 75 -31.87 0.56 11.57
CA GLY A 75 -33.14 0.23 10.91
C GLY A 75 -33.11 0.60 9.42
N ALA A 76 -32.50 1.74 9.07
CA ALA A 76 -32.30 2.13 7.68
C ALA A 76 -31.35 1.18 6.93
N VAL A 77 -30.27 0.73 7.59
CA VAL A 77 -29.32 -0.25 7.04
C VAL A 77 -30.01 -1.60 6.82
N SER A 78 -30.75 -2.11 7.81
CA SER A 78 -31.51 -3.37 7.69
C SER A 78 -32.54 -3.31 6.55
N MET A 79 -33.30 -2.21 6.46
CA MET A 79 -34.27 -1.99 5.38
C MET A 79 -33.57 -1.98 4.00
N ALA A 80 -32.44 -1.28 3.87
CA ALA A 80 -31.66 -1.26 2.64
C ALA A 80 -31.17 -2.66 2.24
N PHE A 81 -30.71 -3.45 3.21
CA PHE A 81 -30.27 -4.83 3.02
C PHE A 81 -31.42 -5.74 2.56
N HIS A 82 -32.58 -5.61 3.20
CA HIS A 82 -33.78 -6.35 2.81
C HIS A 82 -34.26 -6.01 1.40
N ILE A 83 -34.31 -4.72 1.05
CA ILE A 83 -34.72 -4.27 -0.29
C ILE A 83 -33.73 -4.79 -1.33
N ALA A 84 -32.42 -4.70 -1.07
CA ALA A 84 -31.38 -5.21 -1.96
C ALA A 84 -31.47 -6.74 -2.13
N ALA A 85 -31.59 -7.49 -1.04
CA ALA A 85 -31.71 -8.95 -1.08
C ALA A 85 -32.99 -9.41 -1.83
N ASN A 86 -34.12 -8.73 -1.61
CA ASN A 86 -35.35 -9.03 -2.33
C ASN A 86 -35.26 -8.66 -3.82
N SER A 87 -34.54 -7.58 -4.18
CA SER A 87 -34.32 -7.28 -5.60
C SER A 87 -33.47 -8.34 -6.30
N LEU A 88 -32.46 -8.88 -5.60
CA LEU A 88 -31.62 -9.98 -6.11
C LEU A 88 -32.43 -11.26 -6.32
N ARG A 89 -33.35 -11.61 -5.41
CA ARG A 89 -34.21 -12.80 -5.52
C ARG A 89 -35.24 -12.71 -6.64
N LYS A 90 -35.83 -11.53 -6.86
CA LYS A 90 -36.84 -11.33 -7.91
C LYS A 90 -36.26 -11.46 -9.32
N ARG A 91 -34.97 -11.24 -9.52
CA ARG A 91 -34.31 -11.18 -10.85
C ARG A 91 -33.24 -12.27 -11.03
N LYS A 92 -33.65 -13.53 -10.89
CA LYS A 92 -32.77 -14.72 -10.84
C LYS A 92 -31.71 -14.77 -11.94
N ILE A 93 -32.06 -14.56 -13.21
CA ILE A 93 -31.13 -14.68 -14.35
C ILE A 93 -30.03 -13.61 -14.29
N ARG A 94 -30.39 -12.37 -13.97
CA ARG A 94 -29.42 -11.27 -13.89
C ARG A 94 -28.52 -11.42 -12.68
N THR A 95 -29.11 -11.71 -11.53
CA THR A 95 -28.36 -11.98 -10.30
C THR A 95 -27.37 -13.11 -10.56
N PHE A 96 -27.78 -14.15 -11.29
CA PHE A 96 -26.88 -15.22 -11.69
C PHE A 96 -25.75 -14.75 -12.61
N LEU A 97 -26.04 -13.99 -13.67
CA LEU A 97 -25.00 -13.49 -14.60
C LEU A 97 -24.01 -12.54 -13.91
N THR A 98 -24.50 -11.61 -13.08
CA THR A 98 -23.65 -10.70 -12.30
C THR A 98 -22.79 -11.48 -11.31
N LEU A 99 -23.39 -12.42 -10.56
CA LEU A 99 -22.66 -13.30 -9.65
C LEU A 99 -21.61 -14.13 -10.38
N LEU A 100 -21.92 -14.68 -11.57
CA LEU A 100 -20.97 -15.42 -12.41
C LEU A 100 -19.79 -14.54 -12.83
N THR A 101 -20.04 -13.31 -13.31
CA THR A 101 -18.96 -12.38 -13.68
C THR A 101 -18.05 -12.05 -12.51
N VAL A 102 -18.62 -11.96 -11.31
CA VAL A 102 -17.87 -11.67 -10.07
C VAL A 102 -17.07 -12.88 -9.64
N ILE A 103 -17.66 -14.07 -9.66
CA ILE A 103 -16.98 -15.33 -9.37
C ILE A 103 -15.78 -15.50 -10.31
N LEU A 104 -15.97 -15.34 -11.62
CA LEU A 104 -14.89 -15.46 -12.60
C LEU A 104 -13.79 -14.41 -12.37
N SER A 105 -14.16 -13.17 -12.08
CA SER A 105 -13.19 -12.09 -11.82
C SER A 105 -12.38 -12.36 -10.54
N VAL A 106 -13.04 -12.79 -9.47
CA VAL A 106 -12.37 -13.15 -8.20
C VAL A 106 -11.51 -14.40 -8.37
N THR A 107 -11.99 -15.40 -9.10
CA THR A 107 -11.24 -16.62 -9.42
C THR A 107 -9.95 -16.27 -10.17
N ALA A 108 -10.06 -15.46 -11.22
CA ALA A 108 -8.91 -14.99 -12.00
C ALA A 108 -7.96 -14.17 -11.11
N PHE A 109 -8.49 -13.24 -10.33
CA PHE A 109 -7.69 -12.44 -9.38
C PHE A 109 -6.87 -13.34 -8.45
N ILE A 110 -7.49 -14.36 -7.84
CA ILE A 110 -6.82 -15.28 -6.91
C ILE A 110 -5.82 -16.20 -7.63
N ALA A 111 -6.14 -16.64 -8.84
CA ALA A 111 -5.24 -17.48 -9.63
C ALA A 111 -3.98 -16.72 -10.09
N PHE A 112 -4.10 -15.41 -10.39
CA PHE A 112 -2.99 -14.62 -10.94
C PHE A 112 -2.21 -13.81 -9.90
N ILE A 113 -2.77 -13.51 -8.73
CA ILE A 113 -2.12 -12.73 -7.68
C ILE A 113 -1.80 -13.67 -6.52
N SER A 114 -0.62 -14.30 -6.60
CA SER A 114 -0.07 -15.05 -5.49
C SER A 114 0.79 -14.10 -4.66
N VAL A 115 0.17 -13.51 -3.65
CA VAL A 115 0.94 -12.86 -2.59
C VAL A 115 1.35 -13.95 -1.61
N THR A 116 2.62 -14.32 -1.64
CA THR A 116 3.18 -15.30 -0.73
C THR A 116 3.90 -14.58 0.40
N PRO A 117 3.61 -14.83 1.70
CA PRO A 117 4.61 -14.61 2.72
C PRO A 117 5.85 -15.41 2.32
N GLY A 118 6.95 -14.70 2.13
CA GLY A 118 8.17 -15.22 1.57
C GLY A 118 9.31 -14.31 1.94
N LEU A 119 10.52 -14.79 1.75
CA LEU A 119 11.68 -13.97 2.00
C LEU A 119 11.77 -12.91 0.90
N VAL A 120 11.78 -11.64 1.31
CA VAL A 120 11.97 -10.51 0.41
C VAL A 120 13.41 -10.06 0.57
N THR A 121 14.15 -10.03 -0.53
CA THR A 121 15.51 -9.49 -0.53
C THR A 121 15.43 -7.98 -0.48
N ILE A 122 15.96 -7.39 0.59
CA ILE A 122 16.09 -5.95 0.73
C ILE A 122 17.54 -5.58 0.46
N ARG A 123 17.71 -4.66 -0.50
CA ARG A 123 18.99 -4.02 -0.79
C ARG A 123 19.10 -2.75 0.02
N SER A 124 20.04 -2.72 0.95
CA SER A 124 20.39 -1.52 1.72
C SER A 124 21.81 -1.08 1.39
N LEU A 125 22.04 0.23 1.34
CA LEU A 125 23.41 0.74 1.20
C LEU A 125 24.12 0.58 2.55
N TRP A 126 25.13 -0.29 2.58
CA TRP A 126 25.83 -0.68 3.80
C TRP A 126 27.05 0.20 4.07
N ALA A 127 27.91 0.35 3.07
CA ALA A 127 29.10 1.18 3.18
C ALA A 127 29.29 2.05 1.94
N ARG A 128 29.63 3.33 2.18
CA ARG A 128 29.92 4.32 1.13
C ARG A 128 31.37 4.25 0.61
N LYS A 129 32.24 3.50 1.28
CA LYS A 129 33.66 3.35 0.93
C LYS A 129 34.04 1.88 0.91
N THR A 130 34.40 1.37 -0.26
CA THR A 130 35.05 0.07 -0.48
C THR A 130 36.20 0.26 -1.43
N SER A 131 37.29 -0.49 -1.29
CA SER A 131 38.38 -0.49 -2.27
C SER A 131 38.15 -1.51 -3.40
N ALA A 132 36.95 -2.09 -3.50
CA ALA A 132 36.61 -3.07 -4.53
C ALA A 132 36.65 -2.47 -5.95
N ILE A 133 37.44 -3.07 -6.83
CA ILE A 133 37.59 -2.67 -8.24
C ILE A 133 36.45 -3.26 -9.08
N ASN A 134 36.26 -4.58 -8.97
CA ASN A 134 35.30 -5.35 -9.76
C ASN A 134 34.06 -5.73 -8.94
N PRO A 135 32.90 -5.96 -9.60
CA PRO A 135 31.72 -6.50 -8.94
C PRO A 135 32.07 -7.77 -8.18
N SER A 136 31.75 -7.80 -6.89
CA SER A 136 31.99 -8.98 -6.07
C SER A 136 30.93 -9.13 -5.00
N VAL A 137 30.62 -10.38 -4.71
CA VAL A 137 29.67 -10.77 -3.67
C VAL A 137 30.47 -11.36 -2.53
N SER A 138 30.30 -10.84 -1.33
CA SER A 138 31.09 -11.26 -0.18
C SER A 138 30.23 -11.44 1.04
N THR A 139 30.53 -12.45 1.83
CA THR A 139 29.93 -12.62 3.16
C THR A 139 31.01 -12.45 4.22
N ASP A 140 30.72 -11.63 5.22
CA ASP A 140 31.61 -11.45 6.36
C ASP A 140 31.26 -12.50 7.41
N ILE A 141 32.20 -13.41 7.65
CA ILE A 141 31.99 -14.58 8.51
C ILE A 141 32.46 -14.26 9.93
N THR A 142 33.23 -13.18 10.13
CA THR A 142 33.76 -12.77 11.44
C THR A 142 32.68 -12.32 12.42
N LYS A 143 31.49 -11.92 11.96
CA LYS A 143 30.39 -11.48 12.85
C LYS A 143 29.69 -12.64 13.57
N TYR A 144 29.94 -13.88 13.15
CA TYR A 144 29.17 -15.05 13.57
C TYR A 144 30.05 -16.10 14.29
N LEU A 145 31.10 -15.71 15.01
CA LEU A 145 32.14 -16.58 15.59
C LEU A 145 31.71 -17.66 16.61
N SER A 146 30.42 -17.99 16.78
CA SER A 146 29.97 -19.11 17.62
C SER A 146 30.17 -20.45 16.90
N TYR A 147 31.23 -21.19 17.28
CA TYR A 147 31.59 -22.62 17.12
C TYR A 147 31.01 -23.55 16.00
N GLU A 148 29.85 -23.31 15.37
CA GLU A 148 29.16 -24.19 14.41
C GLU A 148 29.63 -24.04 12.93
N TYR A 149 30.67 -23.25 12.65
CA TYR A 149 30.98 -22.77 11.29
C TYR A 149 31.88 -23.66 10.43
N ARG A 150 32.44 -24.76 10.97
CA ARG A 150 33.22 -25.70 10.15
C ARG A 150 32.32 -26.37 9.09
N GLU A 151 31.05 -26.57 9.42
CA GLU A 151 30.04 -27.10 8.50
C GLU A 151 29.71 -26.12 7.37
N LEU A 152 29.59 -24.81 7.66
CA LEU A 152 29.32 -23.79 6.63
C LEU A 152 30.47 -23.67 5.61
N TYR A 153 31.72 -23.85 6.05
CA TYR A 153 32.89 -23.88 5.15
C TYR A 153 32.79 -25.07 4.18
N ASP A 154 32.50 -26.27 4.70
CA ASP A 154 32.34 -27.49 3.90
C ASP A 154 31.08 -27.44 3.03
N GLU A 155 30.01 -26.76 3.47
CA GLU A 155 28.80 -26.54 2.70
C GLU A 155 28.99 -25.51 1.57
N LEU A 156 29.70 -24.41 1.83
CA LEU A 156 29.97 -23.36 0.84
C LEU A 156 30.99 -23.78 -0.22
N LEU A 157 31.99 -24.59 0.15
CA LEU A 157 33.10 -24.98 -0.75
C LEU A 157 33.03 -26.44 -1.21
N GLY A 158 32.36 -27.32 -0.48
CA GLY A 158 32.26 -28.75 -0.76
C GLY A 158 30.95 -29.21 -1.40
N ASN A 159 29.88 -28.38 -1.36
CA ASN A 159 28.59 -28.74 -1.95
C ASN A 159 28.56 -28.48 -3.48
N PRO A 160 28.35 -29.51 -4.33
CA PRO A 160 28.27 -29.34 -5.79
C PRO A 160 27.11 -28.43 -6.24
N THR A 161 26.04 -28.30 -5.46
CA THR A 161 24.93 -27.39 -5.76
C THR A 161 25.33 -25.92 -5.61
N MET A 162 26.22 -25.61 -4.66
CA MET A 162 26.76 -24.26 -4.48
C MET A 162 27.74 -23.88 -5.59
N ALA A 163 28.52 -24.84 -6.10
CA ALA A 163 29.39 -24.63 -7.25
C ALA A 163 28.64 -24.19 -8.52
N TYR A 164 27.37 -24.59 -8.68
CA TYR A 164 26.50 -24.14 -9.78
C TYR A 164 26.01 -22.70 -9.60
N LEU A 165 25.84 -22.24 -8.36
CA LEU A 165 25.38 -20.88 -8.05
C LEU A 165 26.48 -19.83 -8.26
N TYR A 166 27.74 -20.16 -7.99
CA TYR A 166 28.80 -19.16 -7.99
C TYR A 166 29.23 -18.69 -9.39
N LYS A 167 29.06 -19.51 -10.44
CA LYS A 167 29.59 -19.30 -11.81
C LYS A 167 31.12 -19.03 -11.89
N SER A 168 31.79 -18.77 -10.77
CA SER A 168 33.21 -18.44 -10.58
C SER A 168 33.74 -19.08 -9.28
N ARG A 169 35.07 -19.10 -9.11
CA ARG A 169 35.70 -19.75 -7.95
C ARG A 169 35.59 -18.88 -6.69
N PRO A 170 34.97 -19.35 -5.59
CA PRO A 170 34.91 -18.61 -4.33
C PRO A 170 36.31 -18.42 -3.74
N LEU A 171 36.51 -17.26 -3.10
CA LEU A 171 37.79 -16.76 -2.63
C LEU A 171 37.81 -16.70 -1.11
N PRO A 172 38.26 -17.78 -0.44
CA PRO A 172 38.42 -17.77 1.00
C PRO A 172 39.59 -16.86 1.36
N ARG A 173 39.34 -15.97 2.31
CA ARG A 173 40.34 -15.19 3.02
C ARG A 173 40.30 -15.63 4.48
N ALA A 174 41.41 -16.15 4.99
CA ALA A 174 41.53 -16.45 6.41
C ALA A 174 42.30 -15.34 7.12
N SER A 175 41.94 -15.09 8.37
CA SER A 175 42.68 -14.18 9.22
C SER A 175 42.75 -14.71 10.63
N THR A 176 43.78 -14.28 11.35
CA THR A 176 43.77 -14.40 12.81
C THR A 176 42.63 -13.57 13.40
N VAL A 177 41.86 -14.18 14.29
CA VAL A 177 40.95 -13.48 15.18
C VAL A 177 41.46 -13.68 16.59
N ASP A 178 41.66 -12.58 17.30
CA ASP A 178 42.10 -12.61 18.68
C ASP A 178 40.88 -12.85 19.59
N ASP A 179 40.52 -14.12 19.83
CA ASP A 179 39.36 -14.46 20.67
C ASP A 179 39.62 -14.26 22.18
N GLU A 180 40.89 -14.14 22.58
CA GLU A 180 41.34 -14.15 23.98
C GLU A 180 41.92 -12.80 24.46
N GLY A 181 41.95 -11.77 23.59
CA GLY A 181 42.37 -10.41 23.94
C GLY A 181 43.90 -10.19 23.98
N TRP A 182 44.67 -11.00 23.27
CA TRP A 182 46.13 -10.93 23.20
C TRP A 182 46.64 -9.79 22.31
N VAL A 183 47.45 -8.92 22.90
CA VAL A 183 48.21 -7.90 22.15
C VAL A 183 49.45 -8.55 21.54
N ASN A 184 49.40 -8.83 20.22
CA ASN A 184 50.42 -9.50 19.40
C ASN A 184 50.35 -11.04 19.44
N LEU A 185 49.67 -11.62 18.44
CA LEU A 185 49.52 -13.07 18.28
C LEU A 185 50.81 -13.76 17.78
N TYR A 186 51.61 -13.06 16.98
CA TYR A 186 52.84 -13.61 16.40
C TYR A 186 54.02 -12.64 16.55
N ILE A 187 55.24 -13.16 16.42
CA ILE A 187 56.48 -12.38 16.40
C ILE A 187 57.23 -12.73 15.11
N LEU A 188 57.68 -11.72 14.38
CA LEU A 188 58.69 -11.90 13.33
C LEU A 188 60.08 -11.69 13.92
N ARG A 189 60.97 -12.65 13.72
CA ARG A 189 62.36 -12.61 14.17
C ARG A 189 63.31 -12.69 12.96
N THR A 190 64.44 -11.99 13.02
CA THR A 190 65.50 -12.18 12.02
C THR A 190 66.13 -13.56 12.12
N VAL A 191 66.70 -14.09 11.04
CA VAL A 191 67.35 -15.43 11.07
C VAL A 191 68.48 -15.50 12.10
N ASP A 192 69.16 -14.37 12.33
CA ASP A 192 70.23 -14.25 13.32
C ASP A 192 69.70 -14.12 14.77
N GLY A 193 68.38 -14.01 14.95
CA GLY A 193 67.72 -13.89 16.25
C GLY A 193 67.88 -12.55 16.98
N LYS A 194 68.58 -11.57 16.38
CA LYS A 194 68.95 -10.31 17.04
C LYS A 194 67.82 -9.29 17.12
N ARG A 195 66.88 -9.31 16.19
CA ARG A 195 65.78 -8.33 16.11
C ARG A 195 64.44 -9.04 16.01
N GLU A 196 63.44 -8.50 16.69
CA GLU A 196 62.09 -9.03 16.77
C GLU A 196 61.05 -7.92 16.56
N TYR A 197 59.91 -8.28 15.98
CA TYR A 197 58.80 -7.37 15.74
C TYR A 197 57.46 -8.06 15.99
N GLY A 198 56.61 -7.45 16.81
CA GLY A 198 55.30 -8.01 17.19
C GLY A 198 54.21 -7.79 16.14
N ILE A 199 53.51 -8.85 15.78
CA ILE A 199 52.43 -8.88 14.80
C ILE A 199 51.09 -9.13 15.49
N GLN A 200 50.14 -8.21 15.28
CA GLN A 200 48.78 -8.26 15.82
C GLN A 200 47.85 -9.14 15.00
N GLY A 201 48.16 -9.37 13.72
CA GLY A 201 47.42 -10.37 12.97
C GLY A 201 48.02 -10.73 11.62
N MET A 202 47.59 -11.87 11.11
CA MET A 202 47.97 -12.39 9.80
C MET A 202 46.74 -12.50 8.92
N ILE A 203 46.89 -12.10 7.66
CA ILE A 203 45.89 -12.23 6.61
C ILE A 203 46.42 -13.23 5.59
N ALA A 204 45.67 -14.30 5.37
CA ALA A 204 45.99 -15.35 4.41
C ALA A 204 45.07 -15.22 3.18
N ILE A 205 45.68 -14.98 2.01
CA ILE A 205 44.97 -14.73 0.75
C ILE A 205 45.46 -15.65 -0.36
N THR A 206 44.64 -15.81 -1.40
CA THR A 206 45.10 -16.33 -2.69
C THR A 206 45.48 -15.14 -3.58
N PRO A 207 46.78 -14.87 -3.83
CA PRO A 207 47.22 -13.59 -4.40
C PRO A 207 46.59 -13.22 -5.76
N SER A 208 46.51 -14.16 -6.71
CA SER A 208 45.98 -13.90 -8.04
C SER A 208 44.51 -13.47 -8.02
N LEU A 209 43.74 -14.07 -7.12
CA LEU A 209 42.30 -13.88 -7.02
C LEU A 209 41.95 -12.67 -6.15
N GLU A 210 42.71 -12.43 -5.08
CA GLU A 210 42.53 -11.25 -4.23
C GLU A 210 42.79 -9.95 -5.01
N ARG A 211 43.82 -9.97 -5.89
CA ARG A 211 44.17 -8.87 -6.79
C ARG A 211 43.04 -8.46 -7.74
N TYR A 212 42.17 -9.41 -8.11
CA TYR A 212 41.02 -9.12 -8.99
C TYR A 212 39.96 -8.26 -8.30
N ILE A 213 39.84 -8.35 -6.97
CA ILE A 213 38.80 -7.68 -6.19
C ILE A 213 39.36 -6.43 -5.52
N ILE A 214 40.54 -6.51 -4.90
CA ILE A 214 41.14 -5.44 -4.10
C ILE A 214 42.50 -5.05 -4.70
N PRO A 215 42.80 -3.74 -4.85
CA PRO A 215 44.01 -3.24 -5.50
C PRO A 215 45.24 -3.33 -4.58
N LEU A 216 45.62 -4.54 -4.16
CA LEU A 216 46.76 -4.75 -3.26
C LEU A 216 48.11 -4.30 -3.86
N ASP A 217 48.23 -4.23 -5.18
CA ASP A 217 49.45 -3.71 -5.80
C ASP A 217 49.70 -2.23 -5.48
N SER A 218 48.63 -1.46 -5.25
CA SER A 218 48.72 -0.01 -5.02
C SER A 218 49.38 0.35 -3.68
N ILE A 219 49.42 -0.58 -2.73
CA ILE A 219 49.99 -0.37 -1.40
C ILE A 219 51.43 -0.90 -1.26
N ILE A 220 51.95 -1.60 -2.27
CA ILE A 220 53.29 -2.19 -2.23
C ILE A 220 54.32 -1.12 -2.57
N VAL A 221 55.21 -0.81 -1.63
CA VAL A 221 56.26 0.21 -1.78
C VAL A 221 57.51 -0.38 -2.42
N LYS A 222 57.88 -1.62 -2.06
CA LYS A 222 59.05 -2.33 -2.58
C LYS A 222 58.71 -3.79 -2.85
N GLY A 223 59.29 -4.36 -3.92
CA GLY A 223 59.06 -5.76 -4.29
C GLY A 223 57.79 -5.94 -5.10
N ARG A 224 57.09 -7.07 -4.90
CA ARG A 224 55.86 -7.42 -5.64
C ARG A 224 54.88 -8.21 -4.78
N LEU A 225 53.64 -8.35 -5.27
CA LEU A 225 52.69 -9.30 -4.71
C LEU A 225 53.21 -10.74 -4.91
N MET A 226 52.89 -11.61 -3.95
CA MET A 226 53.21 -13.04 -4.00
C MET A 226 52.49 -13.72 -5.18
N GLN A 227 53.06 -14.81 -5.70
CA GLN A 227 52.38 -15.68 -6.66
C GLN A 227 51.70 -16.85 -5.96
N ASP A 228 50.66 -17.42 -6.56
CA ASP A 228 49.86 -18.50 -5.95
C ASP A 228 50.67 -19.77 -5.62
N GLN A 229 51.78 -20.01 -6.33
CA GLN A 229 52.66 -21.16 -6.12
C GLN A 229 53.68 -20.94 -4.99
N GLU A 230 53.91 -19.69 -4.60
CA GLU A 230 54.89 -19.29 -3.58
C GLU A 230 54.29 -19.45 -2.18
N LYS A 231 54.54 -20.60 -1.55
CA LYS A 231 53.95 -20.95 -0.24
C LYS A 231 54.68 -20.28 0.93
N ASP A 232 56.00 -20.28 0.91
CA ASP A 232 56.82 -19.80 2.04
C ASP A 232 57.19 -18.32 1.88
N CYS A 233 56.21 -17.51 1.49
CA CYS A 233 56.38 -16.09 1.19
C CYS A 233 55.43 -15.22 2.01
N ILE A 234 55.90 -14.03 2.39
CA ILE A 234 55.10 -13.03 3.07
C ILE A 234 55.33 -11.62 2.52
N LEU A 235 54.35 -10.76 2.80
CA LEU A 235 54.46 -9.32 2.72
C LEU A 235 54.46 -8.74 4.14
N ILE A 236 55.39 -7.84 4.40
CA ILE A 236 55.54 -7.15 5.68
C ILE A 236 55.32 -5.65 5.49
N SER A 237 55.00 -4.95 6.59
CA SER A 237 54.91 -3.50 6.57
C SER A 237 56.28 -2.85 6.44
N ASP A 238 56.30 -1.62 5.94
CA ASP A 238 57.47 -0.74 5.92
C ASP A 238 58.07 -0.51 7.33
N GLU A 239 57.23 -0.34 8.35
CA GLU A 239 57.68 -0.25 9.75
C GLU A 239 58.36 -1.56 10.22
N ALA A 240 57.78 -2.72 9.89
CA ALA A 240 58.38 -4.01 10.25
C ALA A 240 59.73 -4.23 9.54
N SER A 241 59.84 -3.84 8.27
CA SER A 241 61.08 -3.91 7.49
C SER A 241 62.19 -3.04 8.11
N GLN A 242 61.85 -1.81 8.53
CA GLN A 242 62.80 -0.89 9.17
C GLN A 242 63.29 -1.40 10.53
N VAL A 243 62.39 -1.92 11.37
CA VAL A 243 62.76 -2.43 12.70
C VAL A 243 63.61 -3.69 12.58
N LEU A 244 63.24 -4.62 11.70
CA LEU A 244 63.95 -5.88 11.51
C LEU A 244 65.24 -5.72 10.68
N ASP A 245 65.41 -4.63 9.93
CA ASP A 245 66.51 -4.42 8.96
C ASP A 245 66.49 -5.42 7.80
N VAL A 246 65.28 -5.74 7.33
CA VAL A 246 65.05 -6.84 6.37
C VAL A 246 64.47 -6.27 5.09
N GLY A 247 65.12 -6.57 3.96
CA GLY A 247 64.71 -6.17 2.62
C GLY A 247 63.91 -7.23 1.86
N VAL A 248 63.62 -6.94 0.60
CA VAL A 248 62.99 -7.90 -0.31
C VAL A 248 64.02 -9.00 -0.66
N ASN A 249 63.58 -10.25 -0.62
CA ASN A 249 64.33 -11.51 -0.76
C ASN A 249 65.05 -12.02 0.49
N ASP A 250 65.03 -11.28 1.59
CA ASP A 250 65.54 -11.77 2.86
C ASP A 250 64.55 -12.72 3.54
N TYR A 251 65.02 -13.42 4.56
CA TYR A 251 64.21 -14.38 5.32
C TYR A 251 63.94 -13.89 6.73
N VAL A 252 62.74 -14.19 7.23
CA VAL A 252 62.34 -13.99 8.62
C VAL A 252 61.75 -15.27 9.18
N VAL A 253 61.82 -15.43 10.49
CA VAL A 253 61.24 -16.56 11.20
C VAL A 253 59.97 -16.09 11.90
N LEU A 254 58.85 -16.70 11.55
CA LEU A 254 57.59 -16.49 12.26
C LEU A 254 57.60 -17.34 13.53
N CYS A 255 57.39 -16.70 14.67
CA CYS A 255 57.34 -17.32 15.99
C CYS A 255 55.96 -17.10 16.63
N ASP A 256 55.54 -18.07 17.42
CA ASP A 256 54.38 -17.90 18.29
C ASP A 256 54.71 -16.94 19.45
N SER A 257 53.82 -16.00 19.75
CA SER A 257 54.05 -14.98 20.78
C SER A 257 54.08 -15.59 22.19
N LEU A 258 53.24 -16.59 22.45
CA LEU A 258 53.10 -17.24 23.75
C LEU A 258 54.23 -18.24 24.02
N SER A 259 54.40 -19.22 23.13
CA SER A 259 55.37 -20.30 23.32
C SER A 259 56.79 -19.94 22.88
N ARG A 260 56.99 -18.81 22.18
CA ARG A 260 58.25 -18.40 21.52
C ARG A 260 58.86 -19.47 20.60
N ARG A 261 58.09 -20.49 20.21
CA ARG A 261 58.53 -21.53 19.29
C ARG A 261 58.55 -21.01 17.87
N GLU A 262 59.56 -21.41 17.11
CA GLU A 262 59.65 -21.13 15.69
C GLU A 262 58.58 -21.95 14.95
N ILE A 263 57.74 -21.24 14.21
CA ILE A 263 56.66 -21.84 13.42
C ILE A 263 57.19 -22.19 12.04
N MET A 264 57.73 -21.21 11.32
CA MET A 264 58.28 -21.39 9.98
C MET A 264 59.18 -20.24 9.54
N LYS A 265 60.09 -20.53 8.61
CA LYS A 265 60.92 -19.54 7.93
C LYS A 265 60.23 -19.08 6.64
N LEU A 266 60.11 -17.77 6.48
CA LEU A 266 59.36 -17.12 5.39
C LEU A 266 60.25 -16.14 4.65
N LYS A 267 60.12 -16.11 3.32
CA LYS A 267 60.81 -15.15 2.45
C LYS A 267 59.98 -13.89 2.30
N VAL A 268 60.59 -12.72 2.49
CA VAL A 268 59.95 -11.42 2.26
C VAL A 268 59.95 -11.13 0.76
N VAL A 269 58.77 -11.10 0.13
CA VAL A 269 58.64 -10.87 -1.34
C VAL A 269 58.25 -9.43 -1.66
N GLY A 270 57.69 -8.72 -0.69
CA GLY A 270 57.30 -7.33 -0.85
C GLY A 270 57.06 -6.66 0.50
N ILE A 271 57.16 -5.33 0.46
CA ILE A 271 56.98 -4.44 1.61
C ILE A 271 55.85 -3.49 1.25
N PHE A 272 54.81 -3.45 2.09
CA PHE A 272 53.65 -2.58 1.91
C PHE A 272 53.68 -1.37 2.84
N SER A 273 53.06 -0.27 2.42
CA SER A 273 52.93 0.97 3.17
C SER A 273 51.94 0.79 4.32
N SER A 274 52.40 0.99 5.56
CA SER A 274 51.52 0.94 6.73
C SER A 274 50.39 1.95 6.66
N ASN A 275 50.66 3.14 6.10
CA ASN A 275 49.70 4.23 5.98
C ASN A 275 48.63 3.94 4.91
N ASP A 276 49.04 3.48 3.72
CA ASP A 276 48.07 3.18 2.65
C ASP A 276 47.19 1.96 2.99
N MET A 277 47.73 1.04 3.79
CA MET A 277 46.97 -0.09 4.36
C MET A 277 45.84 0.37 5.30
N GLU A 278 45.95 1.54 5.96
CA GLU A 278 44.87 2.07 6.78
C GLU A 278 43.69 2.58 5.95
N GLY A 279 43.95 3.04 4.72
CA GLY A 279 42.96 3.52 3.77
C GLY A 279 42.27 2.43 2.95
N LEU A 280 42.69 1.16 3.11
CA LEU A 280 42.15 0.04 2.34
C LEU A 280 40.89 -0.55 3.00
N TYR A 281 39.81 -0.63 2.23
CA TYR A 281 38.52 -1.17 2.66
C TYR A 281 38.18 -2.43 1.88
N ASP A 282 37.71 -3.44 2.60
CA ASP A 282 37.21 -4.70 2.05
C ASP A 282 35.90 -4.50 1.27
N THR A 283 35.48 -5.53 0.52
CA THR A 283 34.20 -5.59 -0.22
C THR A 283 32.99 -5.47 0.71
N THR A 284 33.14 -5.90 1.96
CA THR A 284 32.13 -5.78 3.02
C THR A 284 32.02 -4.35 3.58
N GLY A 285 32.88 -3.42 3.14
CA GLY A 285 32.94 -2.03 3.62
C GLY A 285 33.69 -1.85 4.95
N ARG A 286 34.25 -2.92 5.50
CA ARG A 286 35.12 -2.89 6.68
C ARG A 286 36.55 -2.55 6.30
N ALA A 287 37.38 -2.13 7.25
CA ALA A 287 38.82 -2.01 7.00
C ALA A 287 39.37 -3.39 6.59
N TYR A 288 40.27 -3.41 5.60
CA TYR A 288 40.89 -4.65 5.11
C TYR A 288 41.75 -5.36 6.18
N ARG A 289 42.07 -4.67 7.27
CA ARG A 289 42.93 -5.13 8.37
C ARG A 289 42.26 -6.22 9.22
N THR A 290 43.07 -6.95 9.99
CA THR A 290 42.54 -7.87 11.02
C THR A 290 41.89 -7.08 12.15
N TYR A 291 41.11 -7.75 12.98
CA TYR A 291 40.42 -7.15 14.10
C TYR A 291 40.84 -7.83 15.40
N SER A 292 40.93 -7.03 16.47
CA SER A 292 41.18 -7.50 17.83
C SER A 292 40.09 -6.98 18.76
N TYR A 293 39.73 -7.76 19.78
CA TYR A 293 38.83 -7.28 20.82
C TYR A 293 39.61 -6.42 21.80
N ARG A 294 39.12 -5.20 22.05
CA ARG A 294 39.63 -4.33 23.10
C ARG A 294 38.54 -4.07 24.11
N VAL A 295 38.93 -3.96 25.37
CA VAL A 295 38.03 -3.51 26.42
C VAL A 295 37.61 -2.08 26.11
N ALA A 296 36.31 -1.87 25.91
CA ALA A 296 35.72 -0.59 25.57
C ALA A 296 35.36 0.19 26.84
N GLU A 297 34.73 -0.49 27.79
CA GLU A 297 34.30 0.07 29.07
C GLU A 297 34.19 -1.05 30.12
N ILE A 298 34.63 -0.76 31.34
CA ILE A 298 34.47 -1.63 32.51
C ILE A 298 33.46 -0.95 33.43
N THR A 299 32.25 -1.50 33.51
CA THR A 299 31.16 -0.94 34.34
C THR A 299 30.80 -1.96 35.42
N GLY A 300 31.33 -1.75 36.64
CA GLY A 300 31.26 -2.76 37.71
C GLY A 300 31.94 -4.06 37.29
N ASP A 301 31.23 -5.18 37.36
CA ASP A 301 31.74 -6.51 36.95
C ASP A 301 31.55 -6.80 35.44
N ARG A 302 30.98 -5.87 34.66
CA ARG A 302 30.76 -6.08 33.21
C ARG A 302 31.88 -5.45 32.40
N ILE A 303 32.66 -6.30 31.72
CA ILE A 303 33.64 -5.90 30.72
C ILE A 303 32.93 -5.89 29.36
N SER A 304 32.81 -4.71 28.76
CA SER A 304 32.34 -4.58 27.38
C SER A 304 33.53 -4.65 26.42
N TRP A 305 33.43 -5.52 25.42
CA TRP A 305 34.46 -5.70 24.39
C TRP A 305 34.01 -5.00 23.11
N GLN A 306 34.92 -4.26 22.49
CA GLN A 306 34.73 -3.63 21.18
C GLN A 306 35.74 -4.17 20.18
N LEU A 307 35.24 -4.48 19.00
CA LEU A 307 36.06 -4.90 17.88
C LEU A 307 36.79 -3.69 17.29
N VAL A 308 38.13 -3.69 17.32
CA VAL A 308 38.97 -2.60 16.82
C VAL A 308 39.89 -3.13 15.71
N PRO A 309 40.00 -2.44 14.55
CA PRO A 309 40.93 -2.87 13.51
C PRO A 309 42.38 -2.73 14.00
N SER A 310 43.16 -3.79 13.82
CA SER A 310 44.59 -3.85 14.14
C SER A 310 45.37 -2.81 13.34
N LYS A 311 46.48 -2.29 13.88
CA LYS A 311 47.29 -1.28 13.17
C LYS A 311 47.84 -1.84 11.85
N GLY A 312 47.82 -1.05 10.78
CA GLY A 312 48.32 -1.47 9.46
C GLY A 312 49.76 -1.95 9.51
N SER A 313 50.58 -1.34 10.37
CA SER A 313 51.98 -1.70 10.56
C SER A 313 52.25 -3.00 11.29
N ARG A 314 51.23 -3.60 11.95
CA ARG A 314 51.36 -4.84 12.74
C ARG A 314 50.60 -6.00 12.13
N ILE A 315 50.42 -5.98 10.81
CA ILE A 315 49.77 -7.04 10.06
C ILE A 315 50.77 -7.63 9.07
N ILE A 316 50.65 -8.92 8.81
CA ILE A 316 51.37 -9.59 7.71
C ILE A 316 50.37 -10.18 6.74
N ILE A 317 50.73 -10.21 5.46
CA ILE A 317 49.94 -10.88 4.42
C ILE A 317 50.73 -12.09 3.95
N ALA A 318 50.12 -13.26 4.00
CA ALA A 318 50.72 -14.54 3.62
C ALA A 318 49.89 -15.24 2.54
N ASN A 319 50.52 -16.15 1.79
CA ASN A 319 49.81 -17.00 0.85
C ASN A 319 49.00 -18.07 1.60
N TYR A 320 47.70 -18.13 1.36
CA TYR A 320 46.77 -19.07 2.00
C TYR A 320 47.26 -20.52 1.95
N LYS A 321 47.82 -20.97 0.82
CA LYS A 321 48.33 -22.35 0.67
C LYS A 321 49.54 -22.66 1.56
N GLY A 322 50.32 -21.64 1.92
CA GLY A 322 51.53 -21.78 2.73
C GLY A 322 51.29 -21.58 4.23
N VAL A 323 50.12 -21.09 4.63
CA VAL A 323 49.76 -20.94 6.05
C VAL A 323 48.49 -21.71 6.42
N PHE A 324 48.03 -22.60 5.54
CA PHE A 324 46.81 -23.38 5.73
C PHE A 324 46.85 -24.30 6.97
N TRP A 325 48.04 -24.76 7.36
CA TRP A 325 48.23 -25.58 8.56
C TRP A 325 48.23 -24.76 9.86
N LEU A 326 48.29 -23.43 9.76
CA LEU A 326 48.08 -22.55 10.90
C LEU A 326 46.58 -22.44 11.16
N ASN A 327 46.18 -22.42 12.44
CA ASN A 327 44.78 -22.41 12.86
C ASN A 327 44.11 -21.03 12.63
N LEU A 328 44.10 -20.58 11.36
CA LEU A 328 43.49 -19.32 10.95
C LEU A 328 42.00 -19.52 10.72
N LYS A 329 41.20 -18.55 11.18
CA LYS A 329 39.76 -18.58 10.97
C LYS A 329 39.41 -17.97 9.62
N LEU A 330 38.43 -18.56 8.94
CA LEU A 330 37.89 -17.97 7.72
C LEU A 330 37.20 -16.64 8.06
N SER A 331 37.67 -15.57 7.43
CA SER A 331 37.20 -14.20 7.69
C SER A 331 36.16 -13.74 6.66
N ARG A 332 36.39 -14.08 5.39
CA ARG A 332 35.55 -13.66 4.27
C ARG A 332 35.59 -14.73 3.18
N ILE A 333 34.46 -14.95 2.54
CA ILE A 333 34.40 -15.56 1.21
C ILE A 333 33.92 -14.49 0.24
N ALA A 334 34.71 -14.23 -0.80
CA ALA A 334 34.33 -13.34 -1.89
C ALA A 334 34.16 -14.12 -3.19
N ILE A 335 33.17 -13.77 -3.99
CA ILE A 335 32.86 -14.39 -5.27
C ILE A 335 32.92 -13.27 -6.31
N PRO A 336 33.89 -13.31 -7.23
CA PRO A 336 34.01 -12.32 -8.28
C PRO A 336 32.91 -12.51 -9.33
N ALA A 337 32.40 -11.41 -9.87
CA ALA A 337 31.42 -11.40 -10.94
C ALA A 337 31.85 -10.43 -12.04
N ASN A 338 31.55 -10.77 -13.30
CA ASN A 338 31.98 -9.96 -14.45
C ASN A 338 31.04 -8.76 -14.65
N THR A 339 29.76 -8.91 -14.30
CA THR A 339 28.74 -7.88 -14.45
C THR A 339 27.98 -7.64 -13.15
N LEU A 340 27.39 -6.44 -13.01
CA LEU A 340 26.54 -6.11 -11.86
C LEU A 340 25.30 -7.03 -11.77
N SER A 341 24.68 -7.34 -12.91
CA SER A 341 23.50 -8.23 -12.94
C SER A 341 23.83 -9.63 -12.45
N GLU A 342 24.97 -10.17 -12.86
CA GLU A 342 25.46 -11.48 -12.39
C GLU A 342 25.76 -11.45 -10.89
N ALA A 343 26.40 -10.39 -10.41
CA ALA A 343 26.69 -10.20 -8.99
C ALA A 343 25.40 -10.11 -8.14
N GLU A 344 24.36 -9.42 -8.66
CA GLU A 344 23.06 -9.33 -8.00
C GLU A 344 22.32 -10.67 -7.96
N GLU A 345 22.36 -11.45 -9.05
CA GLU A 345 21.81 -12.82 -9.07
C GLU A 345 22.47 -13.69 -8.00
N ILE A 346 23.81 -13.74 -8.00
CA ILE A 346 24.59 -14.54 -7.05
C ILE A 346 24.29 -14.11 -5.62
N ALA A 347 24.25 -12.80 -5.35
CA ALA A 347 24.00 -12.28 -4.02
C ALA A 347 22.57 -12.57 -3.52
N ASN A 348 21.56 -12.49 -4.40
CA ASN A 348 20.19 -12.85 -4.04
C ASN A 348 20.06 -14.35 -3.75
N SER A 349 20.64 -15.20 -4.58
CA SER A 349 20.62 -16.66 -4.38
C SER A 349 21.37 -17.07 -3.12
N LEU A 350 22.51 -16.43 -2.81
CA LEU A 350 23.26 -16.71 -1.60
C LEU A 350 22.56 -16.23 -0.33
N ALA A 351 21.95 -15.05 -0.38
CA ALA A 351 21.13 -14.58 0.72
C ALA A 351 19.94 -15.53 0.96
N GLU A 352 19.33 -16.08 -0.10
CA GLU A 352 18.21 -17.05 0.02
C GLU A 352 18.64 -18.39 0.60
N TYR A 353 19.80 -18.89 0.19
CA TYR A 353 20.27 -20.18 0.64
C TYR A 353 20.84 -20.14 2.06
N LEU A 354 21.61 -19.09 2.38
CA LEU A 354 22.35 -19.00 3.65
C LEU A 354 21.54 -18.35 4.78
N ASP A 355 20.42 -17.69 4.47
CA ASP A 355 19.67 -16.83 5.40
C ASP A 355 20.56 -15.77 6.10
N LEU A 356 21.65 -15.39 5.42
CA LEU A 356 22.66 -14.45 5.91
C LEU A 356 22.71 -13.20 5.04
N GLY A 357 23.06 -12.07 5.68
CA GLY A 357 23.31 -10.82 4.97
C GLY A 357 24.58 -10.92 4.11
N VAL A 358 24.44 -10.77 2.79
CA VAL A 358 25.54 -10.82 1.83
C VAL A 358 25.84 -9.40 1.33
N SER A 359 27.12 -9.05 1.26
CA SER A 359 27.61 -7.74 0.80
C SER A 359 27.97 -7.77 -0.69
N LEU A 360 27.26 -7.00 -1.50
CA LEU A 360 27.54 -6.74 -2.91
C LEU A 360 28.39 -5.47 -3.05
N ALA A 361 29.63 -5.60 -3.50
CA ALA A 361 30.54 -4.48 -3.72
C ALA A 361 30.58 -4.11 -5.21
N TYR A 362 30.38 -2.82 -5.52
CA TYR A 362 30.48 -2.28 -6.87
C TYR A 362 30.80 -0.76 -6.85
N GLN A 363 31.73 -0.32 -7.70
CA GLN A 363 32.11 1.10 -7.86
C GLN A 363 32.37 1.84 -6.53
N GLY A 364 33.14 1.22 -5.63
CA GLY A 364 33.50 1.85 -4.36
C GLY A 364 32.40 1.88 -3.30
N LYS A 365 31.25 1.23 -3.54
CA LYS A 365 30.13 1.10 -2.60
C LYS A 365 29.85 -0.36 -2.28
N SER A 366 29.44 -0.63 -1.03
CA SER A 366 28.94 -1.94 -0.59
C SER A 366 27.45 -1.85 -0.29
N PHE A 367 26.68 -2.76 -0.87
CA PHE A 367 25.26 -2.95 -0.59
C PHE A 367 25.07 -4.23 0.20
N LEU A 368 24.40 -4.15 1.35
CA LEU A 368 23.99 -5.35 2.08
C LEU A 368 22.65 -5.82 1.53
N ILE A 369 22.66 -7.05 1.02
CA ILE A 369 21.48 -7.81 0.61
C ILE A 369 21.18 -8.77 1.75
N SER A 370 20.04 -8.55 2.39
CA SER A 370 19.57 -9.39 3.49
C SER A 370 18.15 -9.84 3.20
N GLN A 371 17.80 -11.00 3.73
CA GLN A 371 16.44 -11.51 3.64
C GLN A 371 15.66 -11.02 4.85
N LEU A 372 14.52 -10.40 4.58
CA LEU A 372 13.54 -10.07 5.61
C LEU A 372 12.26 -10.81 5.29
N THR A 373 11.62 -11.34 6.33
CA THR A 373 10.30 -11.95 6.19
C THR A 373 9.31 -10.87 5.76
N GLY A 374 8.81 -10.97 4.53
CA GLY A 374 7.92 -9.98 3.93
C GLY A 374 6.84 -10.65 3.09
N TYR A 375 6.00 -9.83 2.46
CA TYR A 375 5.01 -10.33 1.52
C TYR A 375 5.54 -10.12 0.10
N ARG A 376 5.78 -11.21 -0.63
CA ARG A 376 6.17 -11.17 -2.04
C ARG A 376 4.92 -11.27 -2.90
N ILE A 377 4.59 -10.20 -3.61
CA ILE A 377 3.52 -10.21 -4.62
C ILE A 377 4.13 -10.78 -5.90
N THR A 378 3.83 -12.03 -6.22
CA THR A 378 4.32 -12.69 -7.45
C THR A 378 3.15 -12.83 -8.44
N GLY A 379 3.32 -12.25 -9.63
CA GLY A 379 2.34 -12.25 -10.71
C GLY A 379 2.58 -11.05 -11.62
N MET A 380 2.77 -11.29 -12.93
CA MET A 380 3.04 -10.27 -13.97
C MET A 380 2.17 -9.03 -13.75
N THR A 381 2.81 -7.87 -13.53
CA THR A 381 2.21 -6.53 -13.61
C THR A 381 0.82 -6.39 -12.96
N SER A 382 0.74 -6.66 -11.66
CA SER A 382 -0.52 -6.89 -10.90
C SER A 382 -1.62 -5.82 -11.02
N ILE A 383 -1.32 -4.62 -11.52
CA ILE A 383 -2.31 -3.54 -11.72
C ILE A 383 -3.23 -3.82 -12.91
N VAL A 384 -2.72 -4.41 -14.01
CA VAL A 384 -3.49 -4.55 -15.26
C VAL A 384 -4.67 -5.52 -15.09
N PRO A 385 -4.50 -6.75 -14.55
CA PRO A 385 -5.61 -7.68 -14.36
C PRO A 385 -6.68 -7.13 -13.41
N ILE A 386 -6.25 -6.44 -12.34
CA ILE A 386 -7.16 -5.80 -11.37
C ILE A 386 -8.01 -4.74 -12.06
N ALA A 387 -7.40 -3.89 -12.90
CA ALA A 387 -8.11 -2.88 -13.66
C ALA A 387 -9.13 -3.49 -14.63
N ILE A 388 -8.78 -4.58 -15.30
CA ILE A 388 -9.69 -5.32 -16.19
C ILE A 388 -10.88 -5.87 -15.40
N CYS A 389 -10.64 -6.53 -14.26
CA CYS A 389 -11.71 -7.03 -13.39
C CYS A 389 -12.65 -5.90 -12.91
N TYR A 390 -12.09 -4.77 -12.47
CA TYR A 390 -12.84 -3.58 -12.10
C TYR A 390 -13.73 -3.09 -13.26
N LEU A 391 -13.18 -2.97 -14.47
CA LEU A 391 -13.93 -2.49 -15.64
C LEU A 391 -15.07 -3.45 -16.02
N ILE A 392 -14.84 -4.76 -15.97
CA ILE A 392 -15.85 -5.78 -16.26
C ILE A 392 -17.03 -5.67 -15.27
N ILE A 393 -16.73 -5.60 -13.97
CA ILE A 393 -17.75 -5.50 -12.93
C ILE A 393 -18.50 -4.16 -13.03
N ALA A 394 -17.79 -3.05 -13.23
CA ALA A 394 -18.39 -1.73 -13.39
C ALA A 394 -19.34 -1.67 -14.60
N ASN A 395 -18.95 -2.26 -15.73
CA ASN A 395 -19.78 -2.34 -16.92
C ASN A 395 -21.04 -3.19 -16.70
N SER A 396 -20.89 -4.35 -16.05
CA SER A 396 -22.02 -5.21 -15.68
C SER A 396 -23.04 -4.49 -14.78
N MET A 397 -22.54 -3.73 -13.81
CA MET A 397 -23.37 -2.93 -12.90
C MET A 397 -24.05 -1.74 -13.60
N LEU A 398 -23.37 -1.07 -14.54
CA LEU A 398 -23.97 -0.04 -15.38
C LEU A 398 -25.16 -0.59 -16.16
N THR A 399 -25.00 -1.73 -16.83
CA THR A 399 -26.07 -2.39 -17.58
C THR A 399 -27.25 -2.72 -16.67
N SER A 400 -26.99 -3.27 -15.47
CA SER A 400 -28.04 -3.57 -14.49
C SER A 400 -28.84 -2.31 -14.07
N ILE A 401 -28.14 -1.18 -13.89
CA ILE A 401 -28.74 0.12 -13.54
C ILE A 401 -29.61 0.66 -14.67
N TYR A 402 -29.12 0.62 -15.92
CA TYR A 402 -29.86 1.13 -17.08
C TYR A 402 -31.20 0.41 -17.26
N GLU A 403 -31.22 -0.90 -17.08
CA GLU A 403 -32.45 -1.70 -17.14
C GLU A 403 -33.43 -1.39 -16.00
N ARG A 404 -32.94 -0.89 -14.85
CA ARG A 404 -33.73 -0.56 -13.65
C ARG A 404 -34.07 0.91 -13.52
N ARG A 405 -33.76 1.72 -14.52
CA ARG A 405 -33.99 3.18 -14.48
C ARG A 405 -35.45 3.55 -14.17
N ARG A 406 -36.42 2.80 -14.71
CA ARG A 406 -37.84 3.01 -14.41
C ARG A 406 -38.17 2.78 -12.93
N GLU A 407 -37.56 1.77 -12.29
CA GLU A 407 -37.75 1.50 -10.86
C GLU A 407 -37.19 2.63 -10.00
N PHE A 408 -35.97 3.10 -10.30
CA PHE A 408 -35.37 4.22 -9.58
C PHE A 408 -36.20 5.50 -9.74
N SER A 409 -36.83 5.70 -10.91
CA SER A 409 -37.75 6.79 -11.16
C SER A 409 -39.02 6.68 -10.30
N ILE A 410 -39.57 5.47 -10.14
CA ILE A 410 -40.71 5.21 -9.24
C ILE A 410 -40.32 5.49 -7.78
N PHE A 411 -39.17 5.01 -7.33
CA PHE A 411 -38.67 5.27 -5.98
C PHE A 411 -38.53 6.77 -5.68
N SER A 412 -38.02 7.54 -6.64
CA SER A 412 -37.93 9.00 -6.53
C SER A 412 -39.29 9.69 -6.55
N ALA A 413 -40.24 9.20 -7.36
CA ALA A 413 -41.62 9.69 -7.34
C ALA A 413 -42.31 9.43 -5.99
N LEU A 414 -41.95 8.33 -5.31
CA LEU A 414 -42.39 8.02 -3.94
C LEU A 414 -41.63 8.81 -2.85
N GLY A 415 -40.65 9.63 -3.22
CA GLY A 415 -39.92 10.51 -2.31
C GLY A 415 -38.60 9.96 -1.79
N LEU A 416 -38.04 8.87 -2.35
CA LEU A 416 -36.68 8.45 -2.00
C LEU A 416 -35.65 9.49 -2.46
N ASN A 417 -34.78 9.87 -1.54
CA ASN A 417 -33.63 10.73 -1.83
C ASN A 417 -32.66 10.00 -2.79
N PRO A 418 -32.10 10.67 -3.82
CA PRO A 418 -31.04 10.12 -4.67
C PRO A 418 -29.89 9.44 -3.91
N SER A 419 -29.53 9.94 -2.72
CA SER A 419 -28.51 9.30 -1.88
C SER A 419 -28.92 7.91 -1.39
N HIS A 420 -30.20 7.69 -1.09
CA HIS A 420 -30.70 6.37 -0.67
C HIS A 420 -30.63 5.35 -1.80
N ILE A 421 -30.84 5.79 -3.05
CA ILE A 421 -30.68 4.92 -4.23
C ILE A 421 -29.21 4.51 -4.39
N LYS A 422 -28.27 5.43 -4.15
CA LYS A 422 -26.84 5.12 -4.13
C LYS A 422 -26.50 4.07 -3.06
N TYR A 423 -27.00 4.24 -1.83
CA TYR A 423 -26.76 3.27 -0.74
C TYR A 423 -27.39 1.90 -1.02
N LEU A 424 -28.56 1.86 -1.66
CA LEU A 424 -29.19 0.61 -2.08
C LEU A 424 -28.28 -0.18 -3.04
N LEU A 425 -27.71 0.50 -4.05
CA LEU A 425 -26.80 -0.11 -5.02
C LEU A 425 -25.48 -0.57 -4.38
N ILE A 426 -24.92 0.22 -3.46
CA ILE A 426 -23.72 -0.18 -2.70
C ILE A 426 -24.02 -1.43 -1.84
N THR A 427 -25.19 -1.51 -1.23
CA THR A 427 -25.61 -2.67 -0.43
C THR A 427 -25.78 -3.91 -1.30
N GLU A 428 -26.36 -3.77 -2.49
CA GLU A 428 -26.43 -4.84 -3.49
C GLU A 428 -25.04 -5.31 -3.93
N ALA A 429 -24.11 -4.37 -4.12
CA ALA A 429 -22.71 -4.66 -4.42
C ALA A 429 -22.05 -5.47 -3.28
N ILE A 430 -22.20 -5.05 -2.02
CA ILE A 430 -21.64 -5.77 -0.86
C ILE A 430 -22.16 -7.22 -0.80
N LEU A 431 -23.46 -7.42 -1.01
CA LEU A 431 -24.08 -8.75 -1.05
C LEU A 431 -23.48 -9.63 -2.16
N LEU A 432 -23.33 -9.08 -3.37
CA LEU A 432 -22.74 -9.79 -4.50
C LEU A 432 -21.24 -10.03 -4.31
N GLY A 433 -20.52 -9.10 -3.68
CA GLY A 433 -19.09 -9.21 -3.39
C GLY A 433 -18.79 -10.26 -2.32
N LEU A 434 -19.65 -10.39 -1.31
CA LEU A 434 -19.61 -11.46 -0.32
C LEU A 434 -19.85 -12.83 -0.97
N ALA A 435 -20.97 -12.97 -1.68
CA ALA A 435 -21.36 -14.25 -2.27
C ALA A 435 -20.40 -14.68 -3.40
N GLY A 436 -20.10 -13.77 -4.33
CA GLY A 436 -19.18 -14.03 -5.44
C GLY A 436 -17.72 -14.13 -4.99
N GLY A 437 -17.32 -13.40 -3.95
CA GLY A 437 -16.00 -13.48 -3.33
C GLY A 437 -15.72 -14.85 -2.72
N GLY A 438 -16.65 -15.36 -1.92
CA GLY A 438 -16.51 -16.67 -1.29
C GLY A 438 -16.48 -17.82 -2.31
N VAL A 439 -17.43 -17.81 -3.26
CA VAL A 439 -17.49 -18.84 -4.30
C VAL A 439 -16.30 -18.74 -5.26
N GLY A 440 -15.90 -17.52 -5.64
CA GLY A 440 -14.72 -17.28 -6.48
C GLY A 440 -13.42 -17.70 -5.81
N TYR A 441 -13.29 -17.53 -4.49
CA TYR A 441 -12.14 -18.03 -3.75
C TYR A 441 -12.02 -19.54 -3.79
N LEU A 442 -13.12 -20.25 -3.53
CA LEU A 442 -13.15 -21.70 -3.61
C LEU A 442 -12.85 -22.18 -5.04
N ALA A 443 -13.44 -21.55 -6.06
CA ALA A 443 -13.17 -21.87 -7.46
C ALA A 443 -11.70 -21.62 -7.85
N GLY A 444 -11.09 -20.54 -7.36
CA GLY A 444 -9.68 -20.21 -7.59
C GLY A 444 -8.74 -21.24 -6.99
N LEU A 445 -8.99 -21.66 -5.75
CA LEU A 445 -8.26 -22.75 -5.10
C LEU A 445 -8.38 -24.07 -5.86
N SER A 446 -9.59 -24.42 -6.29
CA SER A 446 -9.84 -25.64 -7.07
C SER A 446 -9.06 -25.63 -8.38
N LEU A 447 -9.09 -24.52 -9.11
CA LEU A 447 -8.37 -24.36 -10.36
C LEU A 447 -6.85 -24.46 -10.14
N ALA A 448 -6.33 -23.79 -9.10
CA ALA A 448 -4.92 -23.83 -8.76
C ALA A 448 -4.46 -25.26 -8.41
N ASN A 449 -5.25 -26.00 -7.62
CA ASN A 449 -4.98 -27.40 -7.29
C ASN A 449 -4.95 -28.31 -8.53
N ILE A 450 -5.85 -28.10 -9.50
CA ILE A 450 -5.86 -28.84 -10.76
C ILE A 450 -4.59 -28.56 -11.57
N ILE A 451 -4.17 -27.29 -11.66
CA ILE A 451 -2.96 -26.87 -12.36
C ILE A 451 -1.71 -27.52 -11.75
N VAL A 452 -1.59 -27.50 -10.42
CA VAL A 452 -0.44 -28.10 -9.71
C VAL A 452 -0.40 -29.62 -9.88
N ARG A 453 -1.53 -30.30 -9.70
CA ARG A 453 -1.61 -31.77 -9.90
C ARG A 453 -1.34 -32.15 -11.36
N GLY A 454 -1.77 -31.32 -12.30
CA GLY A 454 -1.55 -31.53 -13.73
C GLY A 454 -0.12 -31.24 -14.22
N LYS A 455 0.80 -30.75 -13.37
CA LYS A 455 2.17 -30.31 -13.74
C LYS A 455 2.22 -29.36 -14.95
N LEU A 456 1.13 -28.63 -15.21
CA LEU A 456 0.99 -27.77 -16.40
C LEU A 456 1.80 -26.47 -16.32
N LEU A 457 2.17 -26.03 -15.10
CA LEU A 457 2.94 -24.81 -14.86
C LEU A 457 3.97 -25.06 -13.74
N PHE A 458 5.25 -25.03 -14.10
CA PHE A 458 6.36 -25.13 -13.14
C PHE A 458 6.50 -23.80 -12.37
N GLY A 459 6.51 -23.85 -11.02
CA GLY A 459 6.85 -22.70 -10.17
C GLY A 459 5.70 -22.04 -9.40
N LEU A 460 4.45 -22.47 -9.55
CA LEU A 460 3.32 -21.95 -8.76
C LEU A 460 3.27 -22.62 -7.38
N LYS A 461 3.79 -21.95 -6.34
CA LYS A 461 3.53 -22.30 -4.93
C LYS A 461 2.19 -21.70 -4.50
N ILE A 462 1.18 -22.53 -4.27
CA ILE A 462 -0.12 -22.09 -3.75
C ILE A 462 0.01 -21.98 -2.24
N ASN A 463 -0.11 -20.76 -1.70
CA ASN A 463 -0.16 -20.57 -0.26
C ASN A 463 -1.61 -20.48 0.21
N ILE A 464 -2.00 -21.42 1.07
CA ILE A 464 -3.37 -21.59 1.56
C ILE A 464 -3.33 -21.37 3.07
N THR A 465 -3.04 -20.12 3.47
CA THR A 465 -3.13 -19.70 4.87
C THR A 465 -4.56 -19.19 5.14
N PRO A 466 -5.19 -19.49 6.31
CA PRO A 466 -6.51 -18.95 6.66
C PRO A 466 -6.62 -17.42 6.54
N MET A 467 -5.52 -16.70 6.77
CA MET A 467 -5.41 -15.26 6.56
C MET A 467 -5.72 -14.85 5.11
N TRP A 468 -5.30 -15.66 4.13
CA TRP A 468 -5.54 -15.41 2.70
C TRP A 468 -7.02 -15.50 2.30
N ALA A 469 -7.78 -16.38 2.93
CA ALA A 469 -9.23 -16.46 2.71
C ALA A 469 -9.94 -15.18 3.18
N THR A 470 -9.50 -14.62 4.32
CA THR A 470 -10.08 -13.37 4.84
C THR A 470 -9.66 -12.16 4.01
N THR A 471 -8.40 -12.06 3.60
CA THR A 471 -7.91 -10.94 2.78
C THR A 471 -8.53 -10.97 1.39
N SER A 472 -8.70 -12.14 0.77
CA SER A 472 -9.35 -12.25 -0.55
C SER A 472 -10.81 -11.82 -0.52
N LEU A 473 -11.55 -12.15 0.56
CA LEU A 473 -12.93 -11.72 0.76
C LEU A 473 -13.05 -10.21 0.98
N VAL A 474 -12.21 -9.63 1.82
CA VAL A 474 -12.20 -8.18 2.06
C VAL A 474 -11.87 -7.45 0.76
N LEU A 475 -10.88 -7.94 0.02
CA LEU A 475 -10.47 -7.32 -1.24
C LEU A 475 -11.52 -7.47 -2.33
N SER A 476 -12.21 -8.62 -2.44
CA SER A 476 -13.32 -8.78 -3.40
C SER A 476 -14.47 -7.84 -3.11
N MET A 477 -14.78 -7.60 -1.83
CA MET A 477 -15.76 -6.58 -1.43
C MET A 477 -15.31 -5.18 -1.80
N LEU A 478 -14.05 -4.83 -1.53
CA LEU A 478 -13.50 -3.51 -1.89
C LEU A 478 -13.56 -3.28 -3.40
N LEU A 479 -13.10 -4.25 -4.21
CA LEU A 479 -13.16 -4.18 -5.66
C LEU A 479 -14.59 -3.99 -6.17
N MET A 480 -15.53 -4.70 -5.58
CA MET A 480 -16.95 -4.61 -5.91
C MET A 480 -17.54 -3.23 -5.57
N ILE A 481 -17.24 -2.71 -4.37
CA ILE A 481 -17.67 -1.38 -3.94
C ILE A 481 -17.10 -0.32 -4.88
N LEU A 482 -15.79 -0.36 -5.14
CA LEU A 482 -15.11 0.56 -6.06
C LEU A 482 -15.77 0.54 -7.44
N SER A 483 -16.08 -0.65 -7.96
CA SER A 483 -16.73 -0.82 -9.27
C SER A 483 -18.14 -0.22 -9.33
N VAL A 484 -18.84 -0.13 -8.19
CA VAL A 484 -20.21 0.39 -8.10
C VAL A 484 -20.29 1.87 -7.78
N ILE A 485 -19.25 2.49 -7.22
CA ILE A 485 -19.25 3.92 -6.87
C ILE A 485 -19.64 4.81 -8.06
N TYR A 486 -18.96 4.64 -9.20
CA TYR A 486 -19.22 5.45 -10.40
C TYR A 486 -20.63 5.18 -11.00
N PRO A 487 -21.03 3.92 -11.24
CA PRO A 487 -22.37 3.62 -11.72
C PRO A 487 -23.49 4.11 -10.78
N ALA A 488 -23.33 3.96 -9.47
CA ALA A 488 -24.33 4.36 -8.48
C ALA A 488 -24.51 5.88 -8.40
N GLU A 489 -23.42 6.64 -8.54
CA GLU A 489 -23.51 8.10 -8.65
C GLU A 489 -24.27 8.51 -9.91
N LYS A 490 -23.94 7.93 -11.05
CA LYS A 490 -24.65 8.19 -12.31
C LYS A 490 -26.14 7.83 -12.23
N ALA A 491 -26.48 6.72 -11.56
CA ALA A 491 -27.86 6.31 -11.32
C ALA A 491 -28.63 7.34 -10.48
N SER A 492 -28.02 7.82 -9.39
CA SER A 492 -28.64 8.81 -8.50
C SER A 492 -28.98 10.11 -9.22
N LEU A 493 -28.13 10.55 -10.16
CA LEU A 493 -28.31 11.78 -10.92
C LEU A 493 -29.42 11.68 -11.97
N GLN A 494 -29.60 10.52 -12.59
CA GLN A 494 -30.65 10.31 -13.62
C GLN A 494 -32.07 10.37 -13.07
N VAL A 495 -32.20 10.30 -11.75
CA VAL A 495 -33.46 10.15 -11.03
C VAL A 495 -33.96 11.49 -10.45
N VAL A 496 -33.14 12.54 -10.55
CA VAL A 496 -33.52 13.90 -10.17
C VAL A 496 -34.33 14.53 -11.31
N PRO A 497 -35.60 14.93 -11.08
CA PRO A 497 -36.46 15.50 -12.13
C PRO A 497 -35.96 16.84 -12.69
N SER A 498 -35.09 17.52 -11.95
CA SER A 498 -34.40 18.74 -12.39
C SER A 498 -32.92 18.43 -12.63
N LEU A 499 -32.52 18.22 -13.89
CA LEU A 499 -31.12 18.00 -14.29
C LEU A 499 -30.20 19.18 -13.89
N GLU A 500 -30.77 20.36 -13.62
CA GLU A 500 -30.02 21.55 -13.22
C GLU A 500 -30.03 21.74 -11.68
N ARG A 501 -28.93 21.34 -11.04
CA ARG A 501 -28.72 21.58 -9.58
C ARG A 501 -28.65 23.07 -9.22
N LYS A 502 -28.30 23.94 -10.16
CA LYS A 502 -28.15 25.41 -9.98
C LYS A 502 -28.87 26.13 -11.11
N TRP A 503 -29.64 27.18 -10.77
CA TRP A 503 -30.37 27.96 -11.78
C TRP A 503 -29.37 28.63 -12.73
N ARG A 504 -29.49 28.40 -14.04
CA ARG A 504 -28.62 29.06 -15.03
C ARG A 504 -29.41 30.11 -15.80
N PHE A 505 -28.93 31.36 -15.77
CA PHE A 505 -29.46 32.41 -16.63
C PHE A 505 -29.13 32.11 -18.10
N LYS A 506 -30.14 32.13 -18.96
CA LYS A 506 -29.94 32.07 -20.41
C LYS A 506 -29.58 33.47 -20.91
N GLY A 507 -28.39 33.64 -21.48
CA GLY A 507 -27.91 34.91 -22.04
C GLY A 507 -26.86 35.63 -21.19
N ASN A 508 -26.55 36.88 -21.57
CA ASN A 508 -25.51 37.68 -20.92
C ASN A 508 -26.07 38.46 -19.71
N ILE A 509 -25.66 38.05 -18.50
CA ILE A 509 -26.10 38.62 -17.21
C ILE A 509 -25.67 40.09 -17.04
N LYS A 510 -24.69 40.56 -17.83
CA LYS A 510 -24.26 41.97 -17.86
C LYS A 510 -25.26 42.89 -18.58
N LYS A 511 -26.31 42.35 -19.20
CA LYS A 511 -27.42 43.11 -19.78
C LYS A 511 -28.68 42.89 -18.94
N THR A 512 -29.71 43.70 -19.17
CA THR A 512 -31.03 43.51 -18.55
C THR A 512 -31.54 42.10 -18.83
N TYR A 513 -31.81 41.33 -17.79
CA TYR A 513 -32.35 39.98 -17.88
C TYR A 513 -33.81 39.99 -17.46
N THR A 514 -34.69 39.35 -18.24
CA THR A 514 -36.08 39.12 -17.85
C THR A 514 -36.38 37.64 -17.99
N GLY A 515 -36.91 37.02 -16.94
CA GLY A 515 -37.29 35.61 -16.93
C GLY A 515 -38.57 35.37 -16.15
N ASP A 516 -39.39 34.42 -16.61
CA ASP A 516 -40.56 33.96 -15.88
C ASP A 516 -40.13 33.14 -14.65
N LEU A 517 -40.68 33.46 -13.48
CA LEU A 517 -40.51 32.64 -12.28
C LEU A 517 -41.51 31.46 -12.33
N PRO A 518 -41.11 30.23 -11.96
CA PRO A 518 -41.94 29.02 -12.10
C PRO A 518 -43.05 28.89 -11.04
N SER A 519 -43.54 30.02 -10.52
CA SER A 519 -44.56 30.06 -9.47
C SER A 519 -45.65 31.06 -9.81
N ARG A 520 -46.89 30.70 -9.44
CA ARG A 520 -48.07 31.56 -9.48
C ARG A 520 -48.56 31.78 -8.06
N VAL A 521 -49.09 32.96 -7.77
CA VAL A 521 -49.60 33.32 -6.42
C VAL A 521 -51.07 33.67 -6.53
N GLU A 522 -51.91 33.14 -5.65
CA GLU A 522 -53.36 33.45 -5.62
C GLU A 522 -53.58 34.94 -5.34
N ALA A 523 -54.59 35.53 -5.97
CA ALA A 523 -54.75 36.98 -5.96
C ALA A 523 -54.95 37.58 -4.55
N TYR A 524 -55.60 36.87 -3.64
CA TYR A 524 -55.80 37.31 -2.25
C TYR A 524 -54.54 37.20 -1.38
N LEU A 525 -53.55 36.39 -1.78
CA LEU A 525 -52.30 36.16 -1.03
C LEU A 525 -51.14 37.00 -1.51
N ILE A 526 -51.34 37.86 -2.53
CA ILE A 526 -50.22 38.55 -3.16
C ILE A 526 -49.49 39.48 -2.18
N ASN A 527 -50.23 40.16 -1.32
CA ASN A 527 -49.66 41.06 -0.30
C ASN A 527 -48.85 40.27 0.75
N ASP A 528 -49.38 39.13 1.20
CA ASP A 528 -48.67 38.26 2.14
C ASP A 528 -47.39 37.69 1.52
N PHE A 529 -47.47 37.24 0.25
CA PHE A 529 -46.32 36.76 -0.50
C PHE A 529 -45.24 37.83 -0.63
N ILE A 530 -45.61 39.05 -1.04
CA ILE A 530 -44.66 40.17 -1.19
C ILE A 530 -44.04 40.51 0.17
N SER A 531 -44.85 40.58 1.23
CA SER A 531 -44.35 40.87 2.58
C SER A 531 -43.38 39.78 3.08
N PHE A 532 -43.66 38.52 2.77
CA PHE A 532 -42.82 37.39 3.15
C PHE A 532 -41.48 37.40 2.41
N VAL A 533 -41.51 37.59 1.09
CA VAL A 533 -40.29 37.67 0.27
C VAL A 533 -39.47 38.88 0.69
N ARG A 534 -40.10 40.04 0.87
CA ARG A 534 -39.45 41.27 1.34
C ARG A 534 -38.72 41.06 2.68
N LYS A 535 -39.42 40.60 3.72
CA LYS A 535 -38.83 40.35 5.04
C LYS A 535 -37.67 39.37 4.98
N ARG A 536 -37.77 38.34 4.12
CA ARG A 536 -36.72 37.33 3.98
C ARG A 536 -35.47 37.89 3.29
N ILE A 537 -35.64 38.78 2.33
CA ILE A 537 -34.53 39.45 1.65
C ILE A 537 -33.89 40.48 2.57
N GLU A 538 -34.67 41.29 3.28
CA GLU A 538 -34.17 42.24 4.28
C GLU A 538 -33.39 41.52 5.41
N ALA A 539 -33.82 40.32 5.82
CA ALA A 539 -33.09 39.51 6.78
C ALA A 539 -31.81 38.88 6.21
N ALA A 540 -31.79 38.48 4.93
CA ALA A 540 -30.62 37.91 4.28
C ALA A 540 -29.57 38.96 3.92
N PHE A 541 -30.01 40.14 3.49
CA PHE A 541 -29.16 41.25 3.04
C PHE A 541 -29.62 42.58 3.66
N PRO A 542 -29.33 42.82 4.95
CA PRO A 542 -29.71 44.05 5.64
C PRO A 542 -29.13 45.30 4.95
N PRO A 543 -29.80 46.46 5.03
CA PRO A 543 -29.33 47.70 4.39
C PRO A 543 -27.98 48.21 4.97
N TYR A 544 -27.66 47.82 6.20
CA TYR A 544 -26.42 48.15 6.91
C TYR A 544 -25.34 47.06 6.80
N ALA A 545 -25.51 46.05 5.94
CA ALA A 545 -24.51 45.00 5.77
C ALA A 545 -23.22 45.52 5.13
N LEU A 546 -22.07 45.11 5.69
CA LEU A 546 -20.74 45.59 5.28
C LEU A 546 -20.26 45.06 3.92
N TYR A 547 -20.90 44.01 3.39
CA TYR A 547 -20.40 43.31 2.19
C TYR A 547 -21.43 43.28 1.05
N LEU A 548 -22.65 42.84 1.32
CA LEU A 548 -23.76 42.83 0.37
C LEU A 548 -25.00 43.37 1.08
N ARG A 549 -25.41 44.58 0.69
CA ARG A 549 -26.60 45.24 1.23
C ARG A 549 -27.70 45.26 0.18
N SER A 550 -28.94 45.27 0.66
CA SER A 550 -30.11 45.49 -0.19
C SER A 550 -31.03 46.52 0.42
N ASN A 551 -31.65 47.33 -0.43
CA ASN A 551 -32.81 48.14 -0.06
C ASN A 551 -34.02 47.64 -0.83
N THR A 552 -35.18 47.58 -0.19
CA THR A 552 -36.39 47.06 -0.83
C THR A 552 -37.52 48.08 -0.81
N ARG A 553 -38.26 48.16 -1.91
CA ARG A 553 -39.43 49.02 -2.07
C ARG A 553 -40.51 48.29 -2.86
N VAL A 554 -41.77 48.65 -2.63
CA VAL A 554 -42.92 48.08 -3.31
C VAL A 554 -43.61 49.18 -4.10
N GLU A 555 -43.81 48.97 -5.39
CA GLU A 555 -44.58 49.85 -6.26
C GLU A 555 -45.85 49.12 -6.71
N GLU A 556 -47.01 49.75 -6.51
CA GLU A 556 -48.29 49.22 -6.96
C GLU A 556 -48.83 50.12 -8.08
N ILE A 557 -49.12 49.52 -9.23
CA ILE A 557 -49.63 50.21 -10.41
C ILE A 557 -51.03 49.66 -10.70
N LYS A 558 -52.04 50.52 -10.53
CA LYS A 558 -53.44 50.27 -10.89
C LYS A 558 -53.78 51.13 -12.11
N LYS A 559 -53.88 50.50 -13.29
CA LYS A 559 -54.44 51.12 -14.51
C LYS A 559 -55.68 50.32 -14.94
N GLU A 560 -56.58 50.93 -15.71
CA GLU A 560 -57.74 50.22 -16.27
C GLU A 560 -57.29 48.91 -16.96
N GLY A 561 -57.75 47.77 -16.44
CA GLY A 561 -57.39 46.44 -16.93
C GLY A 561 -56.04 45.87 -16.48
N LEU A 562 -55.20 46.60 -15.75
CA LEU A 562 -53.88 46.11 -15.30
C LEU A 562 -53.64 46.37 -13.80
N HIS A 563 -53.54 45.28 -13.03
CA HIS A 563 -53.10 45.32 -11.64
C HIS A 563 -51.70 44.69 -11.53
N ARG A 564 -50.69 45.53 -11.27
CA ARG A 564 -49.29 45.11 -11.20
C ARG A 564 -48.68 45.55 -9.88
N ILE A 565 -48.00 44.61 -9.20
CA ILE A 565 -47.24 44.91 -7.98
C ILE A 565 -45.78 44.51 -8.21
N ASP A 566 -44.88 45.47 -8.09
CA ASP A 566 -43.45 45.28 -8.27
C ASP A 566 -42.74 45.35 -6.91
N LEU A 567 -42.09 44.25 -6.50
CA LEU A 567 -41.11 44.29 -5.42
C LEU A 567 -39.73 44.58 -6.03
N ILE A 568 -39.18 45.76 -5.74
CA ILE A 568 -37.89 46.21 -6.22
C ILE A 568 -36.87 46.03 -5.10
N ILE A 569 -35.74 45.41 -5.42
CA ILE A 569 -34.62 45.11 -4.53
C ILE A 569 -33.37 45.70 -5.18
N ASP A 570 -32.90 46.82 -4.63
CA ASP A 570 -31.66 47.46 -5.05
C ASP A 570 -30.52 46.84 -4.24
N ALA A 571 -29.67 46.02 -4.88
CA ALA A 571 -28.59 45.32 -4.22
C ALA A 571 -27.23 45.83 -4.68
N GLU A 572 -26.30 45.98 -3.72
CA GLU A 572 -24.95 46.49 -3.96
C GLU A 572 -23.91 45.71 -3.14
N ILE A 573 -22.77 45.41 -3.77
CA ILE A 573 -21.56 44.95 -3.09
C ILE A 573 -20.68 46.15 -2.76
N ILE A 574 -20.32 46.26 -1.48
CA ILE A 574 -19.38 47.26 -0.99
C ILE A 574 -17.97 46.69 -1.12
N SER A 575 -17.19 47.24 -2.06
CA SER A 575 -15.77 46.97 -2.26
C SER A 575 -15.09 48.18 -2.93
N GLU A 576 -13.76 48.16 -3.09
CA GLU A 576 -13.00 49.24 -3.77
C GLU A 576 -13.61 49.64 -5.12
N ILE A 577 -14.16 48.65 -5.86
CA ILE A 577 -14.96 48.86 -7.06
C ILE A 577 -16.33 48.23 -6.83
N SER A 578 -17.36 49.04 -6.56
CA SER A 578 -18.70 48.52 -6.25
C SER A 578 -19.40 47.96 -7.50
N SER A 579 -20.25 46.95 -7.26
CA SER A 579 -21.14 46.40 -8.28
C SER A 579 -22.57 46.40 -7.75
N SER A 580 -23.52 46.84 -8.56
CA SER A 580 -24.92 46.98 -8.16
C SER A 580 -25.88 46.58 -9.27
N ALA A 581 -27.03 46.06 -8.87
CA ALA A 581 -28.13 45.72 -9.77
C ALA A 581 -29.47 45.91 -9.07
N GLU A 582 -30.47 46.32 -9.85
CA GLU A 582 -31.88 46.37 -9.44
C GLU A 582 -32.53 45.04 -9.82
N PHE A 583 -33.12 44.35 -8.84
CA PHE A 583 -33.93 43.16 -9.05
C PHE A 583 -35.39 43.50 -8.82
N ARG A 584 -36.22 43.28 -9.84
CA ARG A 584 -37.65 43.58 -9.80
C ARG A 584 -38.44 42.31 -9.97
N ILE A 585 -39.18 41.93 -8.93
CA ILE A 585 -40.16 40.85 -8.99
C ILE A 585 -41.49 41.48 -9.41
N ILE A 586 -41.80 41.33 -10.69
CA ILE A 586 -43.01 41.86 -11.31
C ILE A 586 -44.13 40.85 -11.11
N CYS A 587 -45.18 41.25 -10.40
CA CYS A 587 -46.39 40.46 -10.20
C CYS A 587 -47.50 41.06 -11.05
N GLU A 588 -47.79 40.44 -12.19
CA GLU A 588 -48.87 40.88 -13.10
C GLU A 588 -50.10 40.00 -12.92
N LYS A 589 -51.26 40.62 -12.66
CA LYS A 589 -52.55 39.91 -12.65
C LYS A 589 -53.02 39.72 -14.10
N GLU A 590 -53.22 38.48 -14.52
CA GLU A 590 -53.87 38.19 -15.82
C GLU A 590 -55.37 38.50 -15.71
N ILE A 591 -55.92 39.23 -16.68
CA ILE A 591 -57.36 39.47 -16.82
C ILE A 591 -58.05 38.09 -16.89
N GLU A 592 -59.12 37.89 -16.10
CA GLU A 592 -59.86 36.62 -15.88
C GLU A 592 -59.23 35.53 -15.00
N LYS A 593 -57.96 35.62 -14.57
CA LYS A 593 -57.32 34.55 -13.78
C LYS A 593 -57.23 34.87 -12.28
N ARG A 594 -57.43 33.83 -11.44
CA ARG A 594 -57.29 33.88 -9.96
C ARG A 594 -55.85 34.07 -9.47
N PHE A 595 -54.86 34.23 -10.35
CA PHE A 595 -53.44 34.17 -10.00
C PHE A 595 -52.63 35.32 -10.61
N TYR A 596 -51.60 35.76 -9.88
CA TYR A 596 -50.52 36.59 -10.38
C TYR A 596 -49.44 35.73 -11.03
N LYS A 597 -48.98 36.14 -12.22
CA LYS A 597 -47.77 35.61 -12.84
C LYS A 597 -46.57 36.41 -12.34
N LEU A 598 -45.52 35.70 -11.93
CA LEU A 598 -44.29 36.29 -11.42
C LEU A 598 -43.23 36.33 -12.51
N LYS A 599 -42.62 37.50 -12.74
CA LYS A 599 -41.44 37.68 -13.59
C LYS A 599 -40.31 38.30 -12.78
N LEU A 600 -39.09 37.84 -13.02
CA LEU A 600 -37.88 38.45 -12.46
C LEU A 600 -37.21 39.27 -13.55
N ASN A 601 -37.08 40.58 -13.31
CA ASN A 601 -36.29 41.48 -14.13
C ASN A 601 -35.04 41.91 -13.34
N ILE A 602 -33.86 41.80 -13.94
CA ILE A 602 -32.58 42.17 -13.32
C ILE A 602 -31.95 43.22 -14.22
N LYS A 603 -31.80 44.43 -13.71
CA LYS A 603 -31.17 45.56 -14.42
C LYS A 603 -29.81 45.87 -13.81
N PRO A 604 -28.70 45.73 -14.56
CA PRO A 604 -27.39 46.17 -14.09
C PRO A 604 -27.38 47.69 -13.87
N ILE A 605 -26.79 48.14 -12.77
CA ILE A 605 -26.53 49.57 -12.49
C ILE A 605 -25.03 49.84 -12.59
N SER A 606 -24.21 49.10 -11.84
CA SER A 606 -22.75 49.14 -11.93
C SER A 606 -22.17 47.74 -12.10
N ILE A 607 -21.36 47.53 -13.15
CA ILE A 607 -20.69 46.27 -13.49
C ILE A 607 -19.17 46.38 -13.30
N ALA A 608 -18.69 47.46 -12.66
CA ALA A 608 -17.27 47.77 -12.61
C ALA A 608 -16.45 46.73 -11.83
N GLY A 609 -17.05 46.06 -10.83
CA GLY A 609 -16.37 45.06 -10.01
C GLY A 609 -16.43 43.63 -10.58
N GLY A 610 -15.35 42.86 -10.40
CA GLY A 610 -15.24 41.45 -10.83
C GLY A 610 -16.24 40.49 -10.16
N ARG A 611 -16.96 40.94 -9.12
CA ARG A 611 -17.96 40.16 -8.36
C ARG A 611 -19.41 40.38 -8.80
N TYR A 612 -19.67 41.14 -9.86
CA TYR A 612 -21.05 41.37 -10.36
C TYR A 612 -21.83 40.07 -10.61
N LYS A 613 -21.19 39.06 -11.20
CA LYS A 613 -21.83 37.75 -11.42
C LYS A 613 -22.24 37.12 -10.08
N TRP A 614 -21.36 37.15 -9.08
CA TRP A 614 -21.64 36.61 -7.76
C TRP A 614 -22.79 37.34 -7.05
N LEU A 615 -22.89 38.68 -7.17
CA LEU A 615 -24.04 39.47 -6.70
C LEU A 615 -25.35 38.92 -7.27
N VAL A 616 -25.42 38.80 -8.59
CA VAL A 616 -26.63 38.35 -9.29
C VAL A 616 -27.05 36.94 -8.86
N TYR A 617 -26.10 36.01 -8.78
CA TYR A 617 -26.42 34.65 -8.34
C TYR A 617 -26.85 34.57 -6.88
N SER A 618 -26.25 35.36 -5.99
CA SER A 618 -26.54 35.31 -4.55
C SER A 618 -27.94 35.84 -4.23
N VAL A 619 -28.27 37.02 -4.75
CA VAL A 619 -29.61 37.62 -4.53
C VAL A 619 -30.69 36.77 -5.17
N THR A 620 -30.45 36.27 -6.38
CA THR A 620 -31.42 35.44 -7.08
C THR A 620 -31.64 34.08 -6.42
N ASP A 621 -30.60 33.48 -5.84
CA ASP A 621 -30.72 32.22 -5.08
C ASP A 621 -31.57 32.41 -3.81
N GLU A 622 -31.43 33.54 -3.11
CA GLU A 622 -32.28 33.86 -1.97
C GLU A 622 -33.73 34.16 -2.36
N ILE A 623 -33.96 34.89 -3.46
CA ILE A 623 -35.31 35.05 -4.03
C ILE A 623 -35.94 33.68 -4.31
N ARG A 624 -35.20 32.76 -4.92
CA ARG A 624 -35.67 31.40 -5.21
C ARG A 624 -35.99 30.64 -3.92
N LYS A 625 -35.10 30.66 -2.92
CA LYS A 625 -35.32 30.01 -1.62
C LYS A 625 -36.56 30.57 -0.93
N ALA A 626 -36.77 31.88 -0.98
CA ALA A 626 -37.96 32.53 -0.42
C ALA A 626 -39.23 32.03 -1.12
N ILE A 627 -39.27 31.99 -2.46
CA ILE A 627 -40.42 31.48 -3.22
C ILE A 627 -40.71 30.01 -2.89
N LEU A 628 -39.67 29.16 -2.82
CA LEU A 628 -39.83 27.74 -2.47
C LEU A 628 -40.32 27.54 -1.03
N ALA A 629 -39.80 28.33 -0.08
CA ALA A 629 -40.27 28.31 1.30
C ALA A 629 -41.73 28.74 1.41
N TRP A 630 -42.13 29.78 0.68
CA TRP A 630 -43.53 30.22 0.60
C TRP A 630 -44.44 29.10 0.08
N GLN A 631 -44.05 28.42 -1.01
CA GLN A 631 -44.81 27.30 -1.55
C GLN A 631 -44.95 26.13 -0.56
N ALA A 632 -43.89 25.83 0.20
CA ALA A 632 -43.92 24.77 1.22
C ALA A 632 -44.88 25.14 2.37
N ILE A 633 -44.83 26.39 2.85
CA ILE A 633 -45.74 26.90 3.89
C ILE A 633 -47.19 26.85 3.40
N TYR A 634 -47.45 27.35 2.19
CA TYR A 634 -48.79 27.35 1.60
C TYR A 634 -49.35 25.93 1.43
N LYS A 635 -48.57 24.98 0.90
CA LYS A 635 -48.99 23.57 0.78
C LYS A 635 -49.28 22.93 2.14
N SER A 636 -48.52 23.29 3.19
CA SER A 636 -48.75 22.77 4.54
C SER A 636 -50.04 23.31 5.17
N LYS A 637 -50.33 24.61 5.02
CA LYS A 637 -51.56 25.24 5.52
C LYS A 637 -52.81 24.72 4.79
N LYS A 638 -52.73 24.53 3.47
CA LYS A 638 -53.82 23.94 2.67
C LYS A 638 -54.17 22.50 3.06
N ARG A 639 -53.19 21.73 3.58
CA ARG A 639 -53.41 20.38 4.14
C ARG A 639 -53.97 20.39 5.57
N ARG A 640 -53.65 21.40 6.37
CA ARG A 640 -54.13 21.50 7.77
C ARG A 640 -55.56 22.04 7.88
N PHE A 641 -56.02 22.85 6.92
CA PHE A 641 -57.35 23.46 6.94
C PHE A 641 -58.01 23.40 5.54
N PRO A 642 -58.66 22.26 5.20
CA PRO A 642 -59.24 22.04 3.87
C PRO A 642 -60.39 23.00 3.51
N TRP A 643 -61.09 23.58 4.49
CA TRP A 643 -62.25 24.46 4.29
C TRP A 643 -61.91 25.90 3.88
N LEU A 644 -60.64 26.29 3.94
CA LEU A 644 -60.17 27.59 3.40
C LEU A 644 -60.25 27.66 1.86
N SER A 645 -60.54 26.55 1.16
CA SER A 645 -60.68 26.54 -0.30
C SER A 645 -62.12 26.55 -0.81
N THR A 646 -63.14 26.55 0.05
CA THR A 646 -64.54 26.33 -0.40
C THR A 646 -65.52 27.47 -0.17
N ASN A 647 -65.09 28.64 0.30
CA ASN A 647 -65.94 29.84 0.26
C ASN A 647 -65.07 31.07 0.00
N HIS A 648 -65.08 31.54 -1.25
CA HIS A 648 -65.03 32.94 -1.70
C HIS A 648 -64.85 33.01 -3.23
#